data_AF-A0A938BCX1-F1
#
_entry.id   AF-A0A938BCX1-F1
#
_cell.length_a   1.000
_cell.length_b   1.000
_cell.length_c   1.000
_cell.angle_alpha   90.00
_cell.angle_beta   90.00
_cell.angle_gamma   90.00
#
_symmetry.space_group_name_H-M   'P 1'
#
loop_
_entity.id
_entity.type
_entity.pdbx_description
1 polymer ?
#
loop_
_entity_poly.entity_id
_entity_poly.type
_entity_poly.pdbx_seq_one_letter_code
_entity_poly.pdbx_strand_id
1 'polypeptide(L)'
;MPEVILSIILCASAIYESRTYRDRGSWKKTLHEKAIFFEKNTQKRHNIMGSYPSSVRLIPPKHYAGSQEGAWEQIVQTGELPPGWIFDHGTTGISNVAHTSSWTGCLLTSQAFRVAFLRERYGEDSSEYREAYERANEIIHSIRILTLVSGQSGYLARGVALGHGISYEERAGAGTRDLWAQGAGEFSHLRYRGGPSHHNYDHVFRGLGIYYFVAADDAQKEKIRDIVADMSNWAHLRNNMVVMHVDGERSSTELIGGWQGLGGNDRPSGGSVMALTGLKISYLITSNEQVKALYDTWVERLGFRDSARNQESIMGPPRGNYDDTDHLLGDLYLLNIIEEDQELRAFYRKCVKDSWEAHRDDKMAWFNFVYRAVLGDEYGDLEGSLWNLQTYPTCRVFQPQVNSIRTDIEFYMNNGEREALHPLPVHERASDNEYEWKGSPYRLDGWTSRIVSILEISPHDPYVQFAADTSGYSYWSNTRGEIWHAMDGLPRVHDFLFSPDYPWLAFAATDGGIYRTLDGGNHWSLVFGKPIQRIEFSNHNTHILYAVGKDGVYKSEDLGERDMGTQWRCISGDIPTNVNPVFAVELRGASPTIYLLTRHGFYSKTENAPEWTVFPQITRRRGFSTVDPIGGNPLWLRVCPYIQGRLFRAVEMTQQRANEIIVSVSDDGGHSWSPVLRELKPLADWSVGIGDALITGVELRRLRGRMREFPIHDIRVDRTNPDIWYGIMETGVAITEDAGKTWRVSREGLDIPRVHAIWTPRHFNLVMVGTPAGMYVSNDQGKSWVDTPLILQEEGAIRSEIGGIGYLTAYWMGRYHGFISEEKAHAEWWKD
;
A
#
# COMPACT_ATOMS: atom_id res chain seq x y z
N MET A 1 24.10 -6.21 -36.77
CA MET A 1 24.03 -6.76 -35.40
C MET A 1 24.94 -6.09 -34.35
N PRO A 2 25.87 -5.16 -34.65
CA PRO A 2 26.57 -4.40 -33.58
C PRO A 2 25.81 -3.15 -33.08
N GLU A 3 25.05 -2.47 -33.93
CA GLU A 3 24.41 -1.18 -33.57
C GLU A 3 23.21 -1.31 -32.63
N VAL A 4 22.46 -2.41 -32.70
CA VAL A 4 21.33 -2.70 -31.78
C VAL A 4 21.83 -2.99 -30.37
N ILE A 5 22.96 -3.70 -30.24
CA ILE A 5 23.62 -3.95 -28.94
C ILE A 5 24.17 -2.65 -28.36
N LEU A 6 24.74 -1.76 -29.19
CA LEU A 6 25.21 -0.45 -28.74
C LEU A 6 24.05 0.47 -28.29
N SER A 7 22.89 0.44 -28.97
CA SER A 7 21.69 1.18 -28.54
C SER A 7 21.04 0.58 -27.29
N ILE A 8 21.12 -0.74 -27.09
CA ILE A 8 20.64 -1.42 -25.87
C ILE A 8 21.57 -1.10 -24.69
N ILE A 9 22.89 -1.05 -24.89
CA ILE A 9 23.88 -0.66 -23.86
C ILE A 9 23.75 0.84 -23.50
N LEU A 10 23.54 1.72 -24.50
CA LEU A 10 23.31 3.15 -24.28
C LEU A 10 21.93 3.46 -23.68
N CYS A 11 20.93 2.57 -23.84
CA CYS A 11 19.64 2.66 -23.16
C CYS A 11 19.63 2.01 -21.76
N ALA A 12 20.50 1.02 -21.50
CA ALA A 12 20.63 0.36 -20.20
C ALA A 12 21.37 1.22 -19.15
N SER A 13 22.04 2.30 -19.58
CA SER A 13 22.89 3.15 -18.74
C SER A 13 22.23 4.47 -18.29
N ALA A 14 20.94 4.68 -18.56
CA ALA A 14 20.23 5.87 -18.09
C ALA A 14 18.86 5.49 -17.49
N ILE A 15 18.91 4.83 -16.33
CA ILE A 15 17.79 4.90 -15.39
C ILE A 15 18.06 6.17 -14.57
N TYR A 16 17.38 7.24 -14.95
CA TYR A 16 17.51 8.58 -14.39
C TYR A 16 17.09 8.62 -12.90
N GLU A 17 17.64 9.59 -12.18
CA GLU A 17 17.51 9.77 -10.73
C GLU A 17 16.06 10.06 -10.29
N SER A 18 15.24 9.02 -10.09
CA SER A 18 13.84 9.17 -9.66
C SER A 18 13.69 9.56 -8.17
N ARG A 19 14.42 10.57 -7.68
CA ARG A 19 14.27 11.16 -6.34
C ARG A 19 12.92 11.86 -6.14
N THR A 20 12.08 11.89 -7.16
CA THR A 20 11.12 12.97 -7.38
C THR A 20 9.69 12.61 -7.05
N TYR A 21 9.36 11.33 -6.94
CA TYR A 21 8.01 10.88 -6.55
C TYR A 21 7.69 11.12 -5.07
N ARG A 22 8.71 11.13 -4.20
CA ARG A 22 8.56 11.22 -2.74
C ARG A 22 9.11 12.52 -2.19
N ASP A 23 8.75 13.68 -2.77
CA ASP A 23 9.11 14.96 -2.16
C ASP A 23 8.38 15.13 -0.83
N ARG A 24 9.09 14.70 0.22
CA ARG A 24 8.73 14.92 1.62
C ARG A 24 8.73 16.40 1.98
N GLY A 25 9.07 17.31 1.07
CA GLY A 25 9.00 18.76 1.25
C GLY A 25 7.66 19.38 0.83
N SER A 26 6.74 18.65 0.22
CA SER A 26 5.45 19.22 -0.25
C SER A 26 4.56 19.80 0.87
N TRP A 27 4.89 19.57 2.15
CA TRP A 27 4.24 20.25 3.28
C TRP A 27 4.75 21.67 3.55
N LYS A 28 5.87 22.09 2.94
CA LYS A 28 6.50 23.41 3.10
C LYS A 28 5.79 24.49 2.26
N LYS A 29 4.53 24.74 2.60
CA LYS A 29 3.66 25.77 2.02
C LYS A 29 2.84 26.37 3.13
N THR A 30 2.45 27.64 3.01
CA THR A 30 1.62 28.30 4.03
C THR A 30 0.27 27.58 4.17
N LEU A 31 -0.42 27.78 5.29
CA LEU A 31 -1.70 27.08 5.50
C LEU A 31 -2.72 27.50 4.43
N HIS A 32 -2.71 28.77 4.04
CA HIS A 32 -3.60 29.28 3.01
C HIS A 32 -3.30 28.72 1.62
N GLU A 33 -2.02 28.65 1.23
CA GLU A 33 -1.63 28.06 -0.06
C GLU A 33 -2.05 26.59 -0.17
N LYS A 34 -1.93 25.82 0.92
CA LYS A 34 -2.43 24.44 0.97
C LYS A 34 -3.95 24.39 0.78
N ALA A 35 -4.70 25.30 1.39
CA ALA A 35 -6.15 25.35 1.25
C ALA A 35 -6.57 25.61 -0.22
N ILE A 36 -5.96 26.62 -0.87
CA ILE A 36 -6.19 26.91 -2.29
C ILE A 36 -5.83 25.70 -3.15
N PHE A 37 -4.68 25.08 -2.86
CA PHE A 37 -4.22 23.89 -3.57
C PHE A 37 -5.24 22.74 -3.48
N PHE A 38 -5.68 22.41 -2.28
CA PHE A 38 -6.61 21.29 -2.08
C PHE A 38 -7.99 21.57 -2.67
N GLU A 39 -8.48 22.80 -2.70
CA GLU A 39 -9.73 23.13 -3.41
C GLU A 39 -9.60 22.93 -4.93
N LYS A 40 -8.52 23.44 -5.52
CA LYS A 40 -8.22 23.24 -6.96
C LYS A 40 -8.05 21.75 -7.29
N ASN A 41 -7.36 21.01 -6.44
CA ASN A 41 -7.14 19.57 -6.58
C ASN A 41 -8.47 18.81 -6.51
N THR A 42 -9.29 19.10 -5.50
CA THR A 42 -10.64 18.54 -5.32
C THR A 42 -11.48 18.75 -6.58
N GLN A 43 -11.52 19.96 -7.13
CA GLN A 43 -12.30 20.27 -8.33
C GLN A 43 -11.80 19.57 -9.59
N LYS A 44 -10.47 19.51 -9.80
CA LYS A 44 -9.90 19.00 -11.05
C LYS A 44 -9.76 17.47 -11.07
N ARG A 45 -9.60 16.85 -9.91
CA ARG A 45 -9.10 15.48 -9.78
C ARG A 45 -10.03 14.57 -9.02
N HIS A 46 -10.73 15.11 -8.02
CA HIS A 46 -11.64 14.38 -7.16
C HIS A 46 -13.06 14.92 -7.33
N ASN A 47 -13.52 15.07 -8.56
CA ASN A 47 -14.85 15.59 -8.86
C ASN A 47 -15.53 14.76 -9.94
N ILE A 48 -16.71 14.23 -9.62
CA ILE A 48 -17.63 13.60 -10.56
C ILE A 48 -18.95 14.37 -10.47
N MET A 49 -19.14 15.34 -11.38
CA MET A 49 -20.34 16.18 -11.46
C MET A 49 -20.70 16.89 -10.14
N GLY A 50 -19.70 17.38 -9.42
CA GLY A 50 -19.83 18.03 -8.11
C GLY A 50 -19.71 17.09 -6.91
N SER A 51 -19.79 15.77 -7.13
CA SER A 51 -19.55 14.78 -6.07
C SER A 51 -18.05 14.54 -5.91
N TYR A 52 -17.60 14.29 -4.68
CA TYR A 52 -16.19 14.18 -4.36
C TYR A 52 -15.82 12.73 -3.95
N PRO A 53 -15.12 11.96 -4.82
CA PRO A 53 -14.46 10.72 -4.41
C PRO A 53 -13.20 11.02 -3.59
N SER A 54 -12.99 10.33 -2.47
CA SER A 54 -11.81 10.57 -1.63
C SER A 54 -10.49 10.12 -2.25
N SER A 55 -10.54 9.14 -3.16
CA SER A 55 -9.37 8.60 -3.85
C SER A 55 -9.65 8.50 -5.34
N VAL A 56 -8.62 8.74 -6.14
CA VAL A 56 -8.65 8.51 -7.59
C VAL A 56 -7.37 7.84 -8.06
N ARG A 57 -7.51 7.00 -9.07
CA ARG A 57 -6.39 6.31 -9.71
C ARG A 57 -5.76 7.22 -10.76
N LEU A 58 -4.43 7.25 -10.80
CA LEU A 58 -3.70 7.97 -11.84
C LEU A 58 -3.44 7.04 -13.03
N ILE A 59 -3.86 7.46 -14.23
CA ILE A 59 -3.67 6.72 -15.47
C ILE A 59 -2.78 7.53 -16.43
N PRO A 60 -1.65 6.96 -16.89
CA PRO A 60 -0.83 7.58 -17.93
C PRO A 60 -1.49 7.50 -19.32
N PRO A 61 -1.02 8.27 -20.32
CA PRO A 61 -1.55 8.21 -21.69
C PRO A 61 -1.55 6.77 -22.25
N LYS A 62 -2.58 6.41 -23.03
CA LYS A 62 -2.60 5.11 -23.74
C LYS A 62 -1.37 5.01 -24.65
N HIS A 63 -0.67 3.87 -24.59
CA HIS A 63 0.59 3.62 -25.31
C HIS A 63 1.79 4.47 -24.88
N TYR A 64 1.77 5.03 -23.68
CA TYR A 64 2.95 5.72 -23.14
C TYR A 64 4.11 4.74 -22.99
N ALA A 65 5.18 4.97 -23.76
CA ALA A 65 6.43 4.20 -23.74
C ALA A 65 7.65 5.07 -23.39
N GLY A 66 7.44 6.29 -22.88
CA GLY A 66 8.49 7.18 -22.37
C GLY A 66 8.66 7.05 -20.87
N SER A 67 9.56 7.85 -20.26
CA SER A 67 9.74 7.95 -18.80
C SER A 67 8.75 8.89 -18.13
N GLN A 68 7.98 8.37 -17.18
CA GLN A 68 7.05 9.13 -16.35
C GLN A 68 7.73 10.07 -15.33
N GLU A 69 9.06 10.11 -15.24
CA GLU A 69 9.77 10.84 -14.19
C GLU A 69 9.52 12.35 -14.20
N GLY A 70 9.64 13.02 -15.34
CA GLY A 70 9.30 14.45 -15.44
C GLY A 70 7.81 14.73 -15.18
N ALA A 71 6.98 13.72 -15.44
CA ALA A 71 5.57 13.74 -15.14
C ALA A 71 5.34 13.69 -13.61
N TRP A 72 6.06 12.84 -12.91
CA TRP A 72 6.02 12.73 -11.45
C TRP A 72 6.64 13.94 -10.76
N GLU A 73 7.77 14.43 -11.24
CA GLU A 73 8.38 15.70 -10.81
C GLU A 73 7.37 16.83 -10.85
N GLN A 74 6.66 16.98 -11.96
CA GLN A 74 5.63 18.00 -12.10
C GLN A 74 4.51 17.81 -11.08
N ILE A 75 3.98 16.59 -10.92
CA ILE A 75 2.92 16.31 -9.92
C ILE A 75 3.40 16.65 -8.51
N VAL A 76 4.64 16.37 -8.20
CA VAL A 76 5.16 16.53 -6.85
C VAL A 76 5.51 17.99 -6.55
N GLN A 77 6.16 18.69 -7.48
CA GLN A 77 6.55 20.09 -7.32
C GLN A 77 5.38 21.06 -7.45
N THR A 78 4.51 20.81 -8.44
CA THR A 78 3.44 21.74 -8.82
C THR A 78 2.06 21.26 -8.38
N GLY A 79 1.90 19.95 -8.14
CA GLY A 79 0.59 19.36 -7.95
C GLY A 79 -0.30 19.54 -9.17
N GLU A 80 0.28 19.47 -10.37
CA GLU A 80 -0.43 19.45 -11.65
C GLU A 80 -0.16 18.15 -12.41
N LEU A 81 -1.17 17.65 -13.11
CA LEU A 81 -0.98 16.48 -13.96
C LEU A 81 -0.16 16.86 -15.19
N PRO A 82 0.72 15.96 -15.66
CA PRO A 82 1.42 16.12 -16.92
C PRO A 82 0.45 16.01 -18.11
N PRO A 83 0.79 16.60 -19.27
CA PRO A 83 -0.05 16.47 -20.46
C PRO A 83 -0.37 15.01 -20.81
N GLY A 84 -1.66 14.71 -20.99
CA GLY A 84 -2.16 13.40 -21.40
C GLY A 84 -2.39 12.39 -20.28
N TRP A 85 -1.96 12.68 -19.06
CA TRP A 85 -2.36 11.90 -17.88
C TRP A 85 -3.80 12.22 -17.50
N ILE A 86 -4.51 11.21 -17.00
CA ILE A 86 -5.90 11.34 -16.57
C ILE A 86 -6.10 10.66 -15.23
N PHE A 87 -7.13 11.11 -14.51
CA PHE A 87 -7.65 10.37 -13.36
C PHE A 87 -8.70 9.38 -13.83
N ASP A 88 -8.70 8.18 -13.24
CA ASP A 88 -9.79 7.23 -13.42
C ASP A 88 -10.93 7.57 -12.46
N HIS A 89 -11.99 8.15 -13.01
CA HIS A 89 -13.27 8.34 -12.32
C HIS A 89 -14.24 7.18 -12.56
N GLY A 90 -13.76 6.08 -13.16
CA GLY A 90 -14.53 4.90 -13.48
C GLY A 90 -14.83 4.02 -12.27
N THR A 91 -15.36 2.84 -12.56
CA THR A 91 -15.87 1.89 -11.57
C THR A 91 -14.84 0.83 -11.16
N THR A 92 -13.56 1.14 -11.29
CA THR A 92 -12.44 0.18 -11.11
C THR A 92 -12.17 -0.23 -9.66
N GLY A 93 -13.05 0.10 -8.73
CA GLY A 93 -12.97 -0.28 -7.30
C GLY A 93 -12.02 0.56 -6.44
N ILE A 94 -11.03 1.22 -7.04
CA ILE A 94 -10.00 2.02 -6.32
C ILE A 94 -10.38 3.51 -6.27
N SER A 95 -11.09 4.00 -7.30
CA SER A 95 -11.84 5.25 -7.18
C SER A 95 -12.96 4.99 -6.17
N ASN A 96 -12.90 5.63 -5.00
CA ASN A 96 -13.81 5.35 -3.90
C ASN A 96 -15.22 5.94 -4.15
N VAL A 97 -15.89 5.41 -5.17
CA VAL A 97 -17.32 5.65 -5.43
C VAL A 97 -18.16 5.12 -4.27
N ALA A 98 -17.62 4.16 -3.51
CA ALA A 98 -18.24 3.53 -2.38
C ALA A 98 -18.59 4.47 -1.21
N HIS A 99 -17.83 5.53 -0.98
CA HIS A 99 -18.11 6.53 0.06
C HIS A 99 -18.21 7.95 -0.49
N THR A 100 -18.38 8.12 -1.80
CA THR A 100 -18.46 9.45 -2.44
C THR A 100 -19.54 10.34 -1.82
N SER A 101 -20.72 9.81 -1.49
CA SER A 101 -21.79 10.59 -0.83
C SER A 101 -21.36 11.10 0.54
N SER A 102 -20.72 10.26 1.35
CA SER A 102 -20.15 10.64 2.65
C SER A 102 -19.15 11.78 2.51
N TRP A 103 -18.23 11.65 1.55
CA TRP A 103 -17.19 12.64 1.34
C TRP A 103 -17.68 13.94 0.74
N THR A 104 -18.70 13.86 -0.09
CA THR A 104 -19.42 15.02 -0.62
C THR A 104 -20.13 15.79 0.52
N GLY A 105 -20.71 15.07 1.48
CA GLY A 105 -21.25 15.67 2.72
C GLY A 105 -20.18 16.38 3.55
N CYS A 106 -19.03 15.75 3.78
CA CYS A 106 -17.89 16.38 4.47
C CYS A 106 -17.35 17.61 3.71
N LEU A 107 -17.30 17.56 2.37
CA LEU A 107 -16.93 18.70 1.54
C LEU A 107 -17.91 19.86 1.69
N LEU A 108 -19.21 19.57 1.79
CA LEU A 108 -20.21 20.60 2.05
C LEU A 108 -20.04 21.22 3.45
N THR A 109 -19.67 20.44 4.47
CA THR A 109 -19.29 20.96 5.80
C THR A 109 -18.12 21.95 5.70
N SER A 110 -17.06 21.60 4.96
CA SER A 110 -15.94 22.51 4.70
C SER A 110 -16.39 23.81 4.01
N GLN A 111 -17.23 23.69 2.97
CA GLN A 111 -17.76 24.86 2.27
C GLN A 111 -18.67 25.72 3.15
N ALA A 112 -19.39 25.15 4.12
CA ALA A 112 -20.18 25.94 5.07
C ALA A 112 -19.31 26.94 5.83
N PHE A 113 -18.18 26.48 6.39
CA PHE A 113 -17.25 27.36 7.08
C PHE A 113 -16.57 28.36 6.15
N ARG A 114 -16.16 27.90 4.94
CA ARG A 114 -15.53 28.78 3.93
C ARG A 114 -16.47 29.91 3.50
N VAL A 115 -17.70 29.58 3.12
CA VAL A 115 -18.70 30.56 2.64
C VAL A 115 -19.05 31.55 3.76
N ALA A 116 -19.30 31.07 4.98
CA ALA A 116 -19.62 31.93 6.11
C ALA A 116 -18.45 32.89 6.45
N PHE A 117 -17.23 32.36 6.55
CA PHE A 117 -16.03 33.17 6.79
C PHE A 117 -15.82 34.24 5.70
N LEU A 118 -15.90 33.86 4.43
CA LEU A 118 -15.67 34.78 3.32
C LEU A 118 -16.77 35.85 3.22
N ARG A 119 -18.03 35.48 3.48
CA ARG A 119 -19.15 36.43 3.54
C ARG A 119 -18.90 37.50 4.59
N GLU A 120 -18.59 37.08 5.81
CA GLU A 120 -18.35 37.99 6.92
C GLU A 120 -17.10 38.86 6.70
N ARG A 121 -16.03 38.26 6.19
CA ARG A 121 -14.73 38.93 6.07
C ARG A 121 -14.62 39.86 4.87
N TYR A 122 -15.12 39.44 3.72
CA TYR A 122 -14.89 40.12 2.43
C TYR A 122 -16.17 40.58 1.73
N GLY A 123 -17.35 40.17 2.22
CA GLY A 123 -18.64 40.52 1.63
C GLY A 123 -18.97 39.69 0.38
N GLU A 124 -20.26 39.74 -0.01
CA GLU A 124 -20.82 38.90 -1.07
C GLU A 124 -20.38 39.30 -2.49
N ASP A 125 -19.84 40.51 -2.64
CA ASP A 125 -19.32 41.00 -3.91
C ASP A 125 -17.89 40.54 -4.21
N SER A 126 -17.20 39.96 -3.22
CA SER A 126 -15.84 39.44 -3.41
C SER A 126 -15.83 38.24 -4.35
N SER A 127 -14.78 38.15 -5.18
CA SER A 127 -14.57 37.01 -6.09
C SER A 127 -14.47 35.69 -5.34
N GLU A 128 -13.82 35.71 -4.19
CA GLU A 128 -13.55 34.58 -3.32
C GLU A 128 -14.83 34.01 -2.72
N TYR A 129 -15.73 34.89 -2.26
CA TYR A 129 -17.06 34.47 -1.81
C TYR A 129 -17.86 33.87 -2.95
N ARG A 130 -17.92 34.55 -4.11
CA ARG A 130 -18.70 34.07 -5.26
C ARG A 130 -18.22 32.69 -5.74
N GLU A 131 -16.90 32.47 -5.76
CA GLU A 131 -16.33 31.15 -6.08
C GLU A 131 -16.76 30.08 -5.07
N ALA A 132 -16.65 30.37 -3.76
CA ALA A 132 -17.06 29.44 -2.72
C ALA A 132 -18.58 29.15 -2.74
N TYR A 133 -19.38 30.17 -3.03
CA TYR A 133 -20.83 30.07 -3.17
C TYR A 133 -21.23 29.16 -4.33
N GLU A 134 -20.64 29.37 -5.51
CA GLU A 134 -20.91 28.50 -6.67
C GLU A 134 -20.40 27.08 -6.45
N ARG A 135 -19.26 26.93 -5.75
CA ARG A 135 -18.77 25.61 -5.36
C ARG A 135 -19.76 24.88 -4.44
N ALA A 136 -20.37 25.57 -3.49
CA ALA A 136 -21.40 24.99 -2.64
C ALA A 136 -22.67 24.61 -3.43
N ASN A 137 -23.09 25.44 -4.40
CA ASN A 137 -24.22 25.12 -5.30
C ASN A 137 -23.97 23.85 -6.11
N GLU A 138 -22.76 23.69 -6.65
CA GLU A 138 -22.35 22.50 -7.39
C GLU A 138 -22.46 21.23 -6.52
N ILE A 139 -21.98 21.31 -5.27
CA ILE A 139 -22.03 20.19 -4.31
C ILE A 139 -23.47 19.84 -3.93
N ILE A 140 -24.31 20.84 -3.61
CA ILE A 140 -25.73 20.64 -3.29
C ILE A 140 -26.46 19.99 -4.48
N HIS A 141 -26.17 20.45 -5.70
CA HIS A 141 -26.74 19.87 -6.92
C HIS A 141 -26.29 18.41 -7.11
N SER A 142 -25.02 18.11 -6.87
CA SER A 142 -24.50 16.73 -6.88
C SER A 142 -25.22 15.82 -5.88
N ILE A 143 -25.42 16.28 -4.65
CA ILE A 143 -26.19 15.52 -3.64
C ILE A 143 -27.61 15.28 -4.14
N ARG A 144 -28.24 16.27 -4.79
CA ARG A 144 -29.56 16.08 -5.41
C ARG A 144 -29.53 14.98 -6.48
N ILE A 145 -28.51 14.94 -7.34
CA ILE A 145 -28.33 13.85 -8.33
C ILE A 145 -28.24 12.49 -7.62
N LEU A 146 -27.46 12.37 -6.54
CA LEU A 146 -27.35 11.13 -5.77
C LEU A 146 -28.71 10.65 -5.22
N THR A 147 -29.64 11.57 -4.93
CA THR A 147 -31.00 11.23 -4.47
C THR A 147 -32.01 10.91 -5.57
N LEU A 148 -31.65 11.16 -6.84
CA LEU A 148 -32.55 11.02 -7.99
C LEU A 148 -32.08 9.96 -8.99
N VAL A 149 -30.78 9.63 -9.02
CA VAL A 149 -30.15 8.79 -10.04
C VAL A 149 -30.79 7.40 -10.17
N SER A 150 -31.33 6.86 -9.08
CA SER A 150 -32.00 5.55 -9.07
C SER A 150 -33.42 5.57 -9.65
N GLY A 151 -34.03 6.76 -9.81
CA GLY A 151 -35.44 6.92 -10.10
C GLY A 151 -36.37 6.77 -8.89
N GLN A 152 -35.85 6.34 -7.74
CA GLN A 152 -36.59 6.23 -6.48
C GLN A 152 -36.39 7.49 -5.65
N SER A 153 -37.43 8.32 -5.50
CA SER A 153 -37.33 9.57 -4.73
C SER A 153 -36.89 9.30 -3.29
N GLY A 154 -35.86 10.04 -2.84
CA GLY A 154 -35.31 9.97 -1.49
C GLY A 154 -34.28 8.86 -1.24
N TYR A 155 -34.08 7.96 -2.22
CA TYR A 155 -33.01 6.96 -2.14
C TYR A 155 -31.65 7.62 -2.37
N LEU A 156 -30.74 7.52 -1.40
CA LEU A 156 -29.38 8.06 -1.53
C LEU A 156 -28.44 7.02 -2.15
N ALA A 157 -27.99 7.25 -3.38
CA ALA A 157 -26.88 6.49 -3.94
C ALA A 157 -25.57 6.78 -3.18
N ARG A 158 -24.69 5.78 -3.05
CA ARG A 158 -23.36 5.94 -2.45
C ARG A 158 -22.42 6.80 -3.29
N GLY A 159 -22.62 6.78 -4.61
CA GLY A 159 -21.83 7.53 -5.57
C GLY A 159 -22.26 7.23 -7.00
N VAL A 160 -21.75 8.01 -7.94
CA VAL A 160 -22.01 7.88 -9.37
C VAL A 160 -20.69 7.79 -10.15
N ALA A 161 -20.75 7.15 -11.31
CA ALA A 161 -19.69 7.12 -12.30
C ALA A 161 -20.26 7.35 -13.69
N LEU A 162 -19.47 7.94 -14.59
CA LEU A 162 -19.88 8.19 -15.97
C LEU A 162 -19.90 6.88 -16.77
N GLY A 163 -20.96 6.66 -17.57
CA GLY A 163 -21.01 5.60 -18.58
C GLY A 163 -22.15 4.59 -18.44
N HIS A 164 -22.04 3.49 -19.19
CA HIS A 164 -23.07 2.47 -19.34
C HIS A 164 -22.53 1.05 -19.18
N GLY A 165 -23.43 0.12 -18.87
CA GLY A 165 -23.16 -1.32 -18.86
C GLY A 165 -22.54 -1.80 -17.54
N ILE A 166 -22.01 -3.02 -17.56
CA ILE A 166 -21.44 -3.67 -16.36
C ILE A 166 -20.22 -2.87 -15.88
N SER A 167 -20.14 -2.59 -14.59
CA SER A 167 -19.00 -1.92 -13.94
C SER A 167 -17.76 -2.83 -13.88
N TYR A 168 -16.59 -2.28 -13.55
CA TYR A 168 -15.40 -3.11 -13.36
C TYR A 168 -15.50 -3.97 -12.10
N GLU A 169 -15.98 -3.42 -10.97
CA GLU A 169 -16.32 -4.22 -9.78
C GLU A 169 -17.25 -5.39 -10.12
N GLU A 170 -18.26 -5.14 -10.95
CA GLU A 170 -19.16 -6.21 -11.40
C GLU A 170 -18.43 -7.24 -12.28
N ARG A 171 -17.53 -6.83 -13.18
CA ARG A 171 -16.75 -7.79 -13.98
C ARG A 171 -15.82 -8.64 -13.11
N ALA A 172 -15.13 -8.02 -12.15
CA ALA A 172 -14.12 -8.65 -11.30
C ALA A 172 -14.69 -9.76 -10.38
N GLY A 173 -16.01 -9.84 -10.20
CA GLY A 173 -16.60 -10.90 -9.38
C GLY A 173 -16.57 -10.62 -7.88
N ALA A 174 -16.35 -9.35 -7.50
CA ALA A 174 -16.55 -8.92 -6.13
C ALA A 174 -18.00 -9.19 -5.70
N GLY A 175 -18.21 -9.56 -4.43
CA GLY A 175 -19.54 -9.77 -3.84
C GLY A 175 -20.44 -8.52 -3.77
N THR A 176 -20.14 -7.49 -4.55
CA THR A 176 -20.84 -6.20 -4.66
C THR A 176 -21.55 -6.03 -6.01
N ARG A 177 -21.58 -7.07 -6.85
CA ARG A 177 -22.21 -7.05 -8.19
C ARG A 177 -23.65 -6.50 -8.18
N ASP A 178 -24.45 -6.91 -7.21
CA ASP A 178 -25.86 -6.53 -7.08
C ASP A 178 -26.08 -5.11 -6.54
N LEU A 179 -24.99 -4.40 -6.18
CA LEU A 179 -25.03 -3.02 -5.70
C LEU A 179 -24.91 -2.00 -6.83
N TRP A 180 -24.52 -2.39 -8.03
CA TRP A 180 -24.34 -1.46 -9.15
C TRP A 180 -25.52 -1.49 -10.11
N ALA A 181 -25.98 -0.31 -10.53
CA ALA A 181 -27.08 -0.18 -11.47
C ALA A 181 -26.89 1.01 -12.42
N GLN A 182 -27.66 0.98 -13.52
CA GLN A 182 -27.72 2.09 -14.48
C GLN A 182 -28.69 3.13 -13.94
N GLY A 183 -28.35 4.40 -14.05
CA GLY A 183 -29.25 5.49 -13.68
C GLY A 183 -30.56 5.47 -14.48
N ALA A 184 -31.62 6.00 -13.89
CA ALA A 184 -32.95 6.05 -14.48
C ALA A 184 -33.21 7.39 -15.18
N GLY A 185 -34.07 7.37 -16.22
CA GLY A 185 -34.53 8.58 -16.90
C GLY A 185 -33.40 9.44 -17.48
N GLU A 186 -33.35 10.71 -17.09
CA GLU A 186 -32.31 11.67 -17.52
C GLU A 186 -30.91 11.27 -17.05
N PHE A 187 -30.80 10.47 -15.98
CA PHE A 187 -29.53 9.98 -15.44
C PHE A 187 -29.08 8.66 -16.08
N SER A 188 -29.71 8.22 -17.17
CA SER A 188 -29.35 6.98 -17.88
C SER A 188 -27.90 6.95 -18.35
N HIS A 189 -27.25 8.10 -18.52
CA HIS A 189 -25.82 8.25 -18.85
C HIS A 189 -24.85 7.97 -17.68
N LEU A 190 -25.38 7.71 -16.47
CA LEU A 190 -24.60 7.43 -15.26
C LEU A 190 -24.78 5.98 -14.80
N ARG A 191 -23.71 5.40 -14.25
CA ARG A 191 -23.78 4.26 -13.33
C ARG A 191 -23.87 4.81 -11.91
N TYR A 192 -24.59 4.12 -11.04
CA TYR A 192 -24.57 4.43 -9.61
C TYR A 192 -24.30 3.19 -8.77
N ARG A 193 -23.65 3.42 -7.62
CA ARG A 193 -23.45 2.41 -6.59
C ARG A 193 -24.51 2.58 -5.50
N GLY A 194 -25.25 1.52 -5.24
CA GLY A 194 -26.28 1.43 -4.22
C GLY A 194 -25.79 0.84 -2.89
N GLY A 195 -26.74 0.30 -2.11
CA GLY A 195 -26.51 -0.27 -0.78
C GLY A 195 -25.95 0.72 0.27
N PRO A 196 -26.44 1.98 0.38
CA PRO A 196 -25.90 3.00 1.29
C PRO A 196 -25.86 2.54 2.76
N SER A 197 -24.79 2.91 3.47
CA SER A 197 -24.67 2.71 4.92
C SER A 197 -25.24 3.89 5.71
N HIS A 198 -25.26 3.77 7.04
CA HIS A 198 -25.74 4.82 7.92
C HIS A 198 -24.76 6.00 7.90
N HIS A 199 -23.45 5.79 7.78
CA HIS A 199 -22.47 6.86 7.56
C HIS A 199 -22.71 7.63 6.25
N ASN A 200 -23.22 6.99 5.21
CA ASN A 200 -23.57 7.70 3.97
C ASN A 200 -24.75 8.64 4.20
N TYR A 201 -25.78 8.19 4.89
CA TYR A 201 -26.94 9.01 5.23
C TYR A 201 -26.59 10.14 6.19
N ASP A 202 -25.90 9.81 7.27
CA ASP A 202 -25.49 10.74 8.31
C ASP A 202 -24.66 11.89 7.75
N HIS A 203 -23.55 11.59 7.08
CA HIS A 203 -22.65 12.63 6.55
C HIS A 203 -23.33 13.57 5.55
N VAL A 204 -24.28 13.06 4.75
CA VAL A 204 -25.06 13.89 3.83
C VAL A 204 -26.03 14.80 4.60
N PHE A 205 -26.79 14.25 5.55
CA PHE A 205 -27.66 15.06 6.41
C PHE A 205 -26.86 16.12 7.17
N ARG A 206 -25.76 15.73 7.79
CA ARG A 206 -24.84 16.60 8.53
C ARG A 206 -24.27 17.71 7.66
N GLY A 207 -23.75 17.37 6.47
CA GLY A 207 -23.22 18.34 5.52
C GLY A 207 -24.27 19.38 5.10
N LEU A 208 -25.48 18.91 4.73
CA LEU A 208 -26.61 19.77 4.38
C LEU A 208 -27.06 20.62 5.57
N GLY A 209 -27.13 20.04 6.77
CA GLY A 209 -27.53 20.71 8.00
C GLY A 209 -26.57 21.81 8.42
N ILE A 210 -25.27 21.51 8.52
CA ILE A 210 -24.25 22.52 8.85
C ILE A 210 -24.30 23.65 7.83
N TYR A 211 -24.35 23.35 6.53
CA TYR A 211 -24.44 24.39 5.51
C TYR A 211 -25.72 25.23 5.65
N TYR A 212 -26.88 24.59 5.87
CA TYR A 212 -28.17 25.27 6.04
C TYR A 212 -28.18 26.29 7.18
N PHE A 213 -27.61 25.92 8.34
CA PHE A 213 -27.65 26.75 9.55
C PHE A 213 -26.47 27.73 9.66
N VAL A 214 -25.33 27.44 9.04
CA VAL A 214 -24.13 28.29 9.14
C VAL A 214 -23.98 29.26 7.97
N ALA A 215 -24.34 28.87 6.74
CA ALA A 215 -23.93 29.60 5.54
C ALA A 215 -25.05 29.87 4.52
N ALA A 216 -26.04 29.01 4.40
CA ALA A 216 -27.01 29.06 3.31
C ALA A 216 -27.85 30.34 3.28
N ASP A 217 -28.05 30.87 2.07
CA ASP A 217 -29.08 31.87 1.79
C ASP A 217 -30.45 31.22 1.57
N ASP A 218 -31.49 32.02 1.32
CA ASP A 218 -32.86 31.50 1.15
C ASP A 218 -33.02 30.57 -0.07
N ALA A 219 -32.31 30.83 -1.16
CA ALA A 219 -32.38 30.02 -2.38
C ALA A 219 -31.70 28.64 -2.19
N GLN A 220 -30.56 28.61 -1.51
CA GLN A 220 -29.88 27.37 -1.15
C GLN A 220 -30.68 26.59 -0.09
N LYS A 221 -31.29 27.27 0.88
CA LYS A 221 -32.18 26.65 1.88
C LYS A 221 -33.36 25.93 1.24
N GLU A 222 -33.98 26.49 0.20
CA GLU A 222 -35.07 25.83 -0.52
C GLU A 222 -34.61 24.53 -1.19
N LYS A 223 -33.50 24.56 -1.92
CA LYS A 223 -32.92 23.36 -2.56
C LYS A 223 -32.56 22.28 -1.53
N ILE A 224 -31.98 22.67 -0.40
CA ILE A 224 -31.61 21.75 0.68
C ILE A 224 -32.88 21.15 1.31
N ARG A 225 -33.94 21.94 1.50
CA ARG A 225 -35.21 21.48 2.05
C ARG A 225 -35.80 20.34 1.22
N ASP A 226 -35.77 20.43 -0.10
CA ASP A 226 -36.27 19.37 -0.99
C ASP A 226 -35.49 18.06 -0.82
N ILE A 227 -34.15 18.14 -0.79
CA ILE A 227 -33.27 16.98 -0.59
C ILE A 227 -33.55 16.30 0.76
N VAL A 228 -33.57 17.10 1.84
CA VAL A 228 -33.79 16.63 3.21
C VAL A 228 -35.19 16.02 3.37
N ALA A 229 -36.21 16.65 2.80
CA ALA A 229 -37.58 16.15 2.84
C ALA A 229 -37.71 14.78 2.15
N ASP A 230 -37.14 14.63 0.96
CA ASP A 230 -37.17 13.37 0.21
C ASP A 230 -36.43 12.26 0.95
N MET A 231 -35.20 12.51 1.41
CA MET A 231 -34.40 11.53 2.15
C MET A 231 -35.07 11.12 3.46
N SER A 232 -35.61 12.08 4.22
CA SER A 232 -36.30 11.81 5.49
C SER A 232 -37.59 11.04 5.28
N ASN A 233 -38.37 11.39 4.25
CA ASN A 233 -39.58 10.65 3.90
C ASN A 233 -39.26 9.19 3.54
N TRP A 234 -38.20 8.97 2.76
CA TRP A 234 -37.76 7.62 2.39
C TRP A 234 -37.28 6.80 3.59
N ALA A 235 -36.27 7.25 4.32
CA ALA A 235 -35.62 6.46 5.36
C ALA A 235 -36.36 6.51 6.71
N HIS A 236 -36.72 7.72 7.18
CA HIS A 236 -37.29 7.89 8.52
C HIS A 236 -38.77 7.50 8.57
N LEU A 237 -39.59 7.96 7.61
CA LEU A 237 -41.05 7.79 7.67
C LEU A 237 -41.52 6.52 6.96
N ARG A 238 -41.29 6.39 5.65
CA ARG A 238 -41.81 5.28 4.84
C ARG A 238 -41.22 3.93 5.25
N ASN A 239 -39.93 3.91 5.56
CA ASN A 239 -39.21 2.70 5.92
C ASN A 239 -38.83 2.65 7.41
N ASN A 240 -39.46 3.48 8.25
CA ASN A 240 -39.36 3.42 9.71
C ASN A 240 -37.92 3.32 10.25
N MET A 241 -37.08 4.31 9.95
CA MET A 241 -35.67 4.37 10.33
C MET A 241 -34.78 3.29 9.68
N VAL A 242 -35.22 2.68 8.58
CA VAL A 242 -34.42 1.71 7.81
C VAL A 242 -34.02 2.30 6.47
N VAL A 243 -32.72 2.23 6.18
CA VAL A 243 -32.17 2.54 4.87
C VAL A 243 -32.33 1.29 3.99
N MET A 244 -33.10 1.42 2.92
CA MET A 244 -33.41 0.32 2.00
C MET A 244 -32.50 0.33 0.76
N HIS A 245 -32.39 -0.82 0.10
CA HIS A 245 -31.98 -0.89 -1.30
C HIS A 245 -33.03 -0.20 -2.19
N VAL A 246 -32.66 0.07 -3.45
CA VAL A 246 -33.53 0.77 -4.41
C VAL A 246 -34.87 0.05 -4.64
N ASP A 247 -34.89 -1.27 -4.49
CA ASP A 247 -36.10 -2.10 -4.63
C ASP A 247 -37.13 -1.86 -3.52
N GLY A 248 -36.74 -1.26 -2.39
CA GLY A 248 -37.60 -1.05 -1.23
C GLY A 248 -37.95 -2.34 -0.47
N GLU A 249 -37.36 -3.47 -0.84
CA GLU A 249 -37.64 -4.78 -0.23
C GLU A 249 -36.49 -5.22 0.66
N ARG A 250 -35.24 -4.99 0.22
CA ARG A 250 -34.04 -5.36 0.98
C ARG A 250 -33.59 -4.21 1.87
N SER A 251 -33.35 -4.48 3.14
CA SER A 251 -32.69 -3.53 4.03
C SER A 251 -31.20 -3.47 3.74
N SER A 252 -30.65 -2.26 3.68
CA SER A 252 -29.21 -2.01 3.61
C SER A 252 -28.64 -1.86 5.01
N THR A 253 -29.26 -0.99 5.83
CA THR A 253 -28.86 -0.79 7.23
C THR A 253 -30.00 -0.17 8.04
N GLU A 254 -30.03 -0.41 9.34
CA GLU A 254 -30.95 0.22 10.28
C GLU A 254 -30.27 1.44 10.92
N LEU A 255 -30.94 2.59 10.94
CA LEU A 255 -30.39 3.82 11.52
C LEU A 255 -30.38 3.78 13.06
N ILE A 256 -31.39 3.15 13.68
CA ILE A 256 -31.46 2.94 15.12
C ILE A 256 -31.80 1.46 15.39
N GLY A 257 -30.98 0.78 16.20
CA GLY A 257 -31.21 -0.62 16.62
C GLY A 257 -30.44 -1.69 15.83
N GLY A 258 -29.60 -1.32 14.85
CA GLY A 258 -28.81 -2.25 14.04
C GLY A 258 -27.66 -2.97 14.76
N TRP A 259 -27.24 -4.12 14.22
CA TRP A 259 -26.25 -5.10 14.74
C TRP A 259 -26.37 -5.40 16.25
N GLN A 260 -27.61 -5.67 16.71
CA GLN A 260 -28.01 -6.60 17.79
C GLN A 260 -29.48 -6.39 18.24
N GLY A 261 -30.27 -5.55 17.54
CA GLY A 261 -31.46 -4.98 18.18
C GLY A 261 -31.00 -4.13 19.37
N LEU A 262 -31.89 -3.40 20.02
CA LEU A 262 -31.48 -2.68 21.24
C LEU A 262 -30.96 -3.61 22.35
N GLY A 263 -31.00 -4.94 22.18
CA GLY A 263 -30.17 -5.92 22.92
C GLY A 263 -30.35 -5.93 24.44
N GLY A 264 -31.32 -5.18 24.97
CA GLY A 264 -31.47 -4.89 26.40
C GLY A 264 -30.76 -3.61 26.90
N ASN A 265 -30.07 -2.87 26.04
CA ASN A 265 -29.44 -1.57 26.32
C ASN A 265 -30.24 -0.43 25.67
N ASP A 266 -31.41 -0.10 26.24
CA ASP A 266 -32.21 1.08 25.86
C ASP A 266 -31.50 2.38 26.29
N ARG A 267 -30.38 2.70 25.65
CA ARG A 267 -29.49 3.83 25.97
C ARG A 267 -28.90 4.50 24.72
N PRO A 268 -28.32 5.72 24.84
CA PRO A 268 -27.66 6.39 23.73
C PRO A 268 -26.41 5.65 23.23
N SER A 269 -26.12 5.74 21.93
CA SER A 269 -24.94 5.18 21.26
C SER A 269 -24.50 6.11 20.12
N GLY A 270 -23.30 5.89 19.55
CA GLY A 270 -22.85 6.68 18.40
C GLY A 270 -23.83 6.60 17.22
N GLY A 271 -24.27 5.39 16.86
CA GLY A 271 -25.30 5.17 15.84
C GLY A 271 -26.60 5.93 16.10
N SER A 272 -27.08 5.96 17.35
CA SER A 272 -28.32 6.68 17.66
C SER A 272 -28.15 8.20 17.68
N VAL A 273 -26.97 8.73 18.03
CA VAL A 273 -26.67 10.16 17.89
C VAL A 273 -26.69 10.59 16.42
N MET A 274 -26.04 9.83 15.53
CA MET A 274 -26.09 10.09 14.07
C MET A 274 -27.54 10.10 13.55
N ALA A 275 -28.31 9.06 13.88
CA ALA A 275 -29.71 8.95 13.43
C ALA A 275 -30.63 10.05 13.97
N LEU A 276 -30.49 10.42 15.26
CA LEU A 276 -31.25 11.52 15.84
C LEU A 276 -30.85 12.87 15.26
N THR A 277 -29.59 13.05 14.88
CA THR A 277 -29.12 14.25 14.18
C THR A 277 -29.85 14.40 12.84
N GLY A 278 -29.91 13.32 12.05
CA GLY A 278 -30.69 13.30 10.81
C GLY A 278 -32.17 13.65 11.00
N LEU A 279 -32.83 13.12 12.04
CA LEU A 279 -34.22 13.44 12.38
C LEU A 279 -34.40 14.91 12.81
N LYS A 280 -33.50 15.44 13.66
CA LYS A 280 -33.55 16.82 14.14
C LYS A 280 -33.38 17.80 12.99
N ILE A 281 -32.38 17.60 12.13
CA ILE A 281 -32.17 18.39 10.91
C ILE A 281 -33.41 18.36 10.04
N SER A 282 -33.96 17.16 9.81
CA SER A 282 -35.14 16.98 8.97
C SER A 282 -36.33 17.74 9.51
N TYR A 283 -36.60 17.67 10.81
CA TYR A 283 -37.67 18.46 11.45
C TYR A 283 -37.43 19.96 11.32
N LEU A 284 -36.25 20.47 11.69
CA LEU A 284 -35.99 21.91 11.70
C LEU A 284 -36.02 22.53 10.29
N ILE A 285 -35.61 21.80 9.27
CA ILE A 285 -35.58 22.29 7.88
C ILE A 285 -36.96 22.21 7.20
N THR A 286 -37.73 21.15 7.48
CA THR A 286 -38.99 20.86 6.78
C THR A 286 -40.25 21.22 7.58
N SER A 287 -40.11 21.46 8.88
CA SER A 287 -41.22 21.64 9.84
C SER A 287 -42.22 20.47 9.84
N ASN A 288 -41.76 19.25 9.52
CA ASN A 288 -42.60 18.06 9.47
C ASN A 288 -42.84 17.48 10.87
N GLU A 289 -44.06 17.63 11.39
CA GLU A 289 -44.46 17.17 12.72
C GLU A 289 -44.41 15.63 12.90
N GLN A 290 -44.53 14.84 11.82
CA GLN A 290 -44.38 13.39 11.93
C GLN A 290 -42.92 13.00 12.22
N VAL A 291 -41.97 13.71 11.62
CA VAL A 291 -40.54 13.54 11.88
C VAL A 291 -40.21 13.97 13.31
N LYS A 292 -40.82 15.07 13.77
CA LYS A 292 -40.68 15.53 15.16
C LYS A 292 -41.15 14.48 16.16
N ALA A 293 -42.35 13.92 15.95
CA ALA A 293 -42.90 12.90 16.82
C ALA A 293 -42.00 11.64 16.88
N LEU A 294 -41.42 11.26 15.74
CA LEU A 294 -40.47 10.16 15.66
C LEU A 294 -39.16 10.46 16.42
N TYR A 295 -38.63 11.68 16.28
CA TYR A 295 -37.49 12.16 17.07
C TYR A 295 -37.77 12.09 18.57
N ASP A 296 -38.87 12.69 19.02
CA ASP A 296 -39.24 12.73 20.45
C ASP A 296 -39.40 11.32 21.02
N THR A 297 -39.98 10.40 20.24
CA THR A 297 -40.14 8.97 20.63
C THR A 297 -38.78 8.31 20.90
N TRP A 298 -37.80 8.51 20.03
CA TRP A 298 -36.48 7.88 20.17
C TRP A 298 -35.62 8.53 21.26
N VAL A 299 -35.71 9.85 21.41
CA VAL A 299 -35.05 10.57 22.51
C VAL A 299 -35.52 10.04 23.86
N GLU A 300 -36.83 9.87 24.03
CA GLU A 300 -37.41 9.33 25.27
C GLU A 300 -37.04 7.86 25.47
N ARG A 301 -37.24 7.03 24.44
CA ARG A 301 -36.99 5.58 24.55
C ARG A 301 -35.54 5.25 24.91
N LEU A 302 -34.59 5.96 24.31
CA LEU A 302 -33.16 5.75 24.56
C LEU A 302 -32.65 6.54 25.77
N GLY A 303 -33.50 7.33 26.43
CA GLY A 303 -33.15 8.02 27.67
C GLY A 303 -31.99 9.01 27.52
N PHE A 304 -32.00 9.84 26.47
CA PHE A 304 -30.95 10.86 26.28
C PHE A 304 -30.90 11.89 27.43
N ARG A 305 -32.05 12.12 28.08
CA ARG A 305 -32.19 12.95 29.29
C ARG A 305 -31.95 12.19 30.60
N ASP A 306 -31.83 10.87 30.55
CA ASP A 306 -31.67 10.03 31.74
C ASP A 306 -30.18 9.89 32.11
N SER A 307 -29.78 10.63 33.15
CA SER A 307 -28.42 10.60 33.70
C SER A 307 -27.94 9.21 34.15
N ALA A 308 -28.84 8.25 34.43
CA ALA A 308 -28.45 6.89 34.78
C ALA A 308 -28.12 6.05 33.53
N ARG A 309 -28.74 6.36 32.38
CA ARG A 309 -28.54 5.63 31.12
C ARG A 309 -27.40 6.18 30.28
N ASN A 310 -26.97 7.41 30.53
CA ASN A 310 -25.97 8.12 29.72
C ASN A 310 -24.60 8.33 30.41
N GLN A 311 -24.31 7.59 31.50
CA GLN A 311 -23.05 7.71 32.24
C GLN A 311 -21.83 7.27 31.43
N GLU A 312 -21.96 6.15 30.69
CA GLU A 312 -20.86 5.61 29.90
C GLU A 312 -20.52 6.51 28.71
N SER A 313 -19.22 6.65 28.42
CA SER A 313 -18.74 7.33 27.23
C SER A 313 -19.13 6.53 25.99
N ILE A 314 -19.67 7.23 24.99
CA ILE A 314 -19.95 6.66 23.66
C ILE A 314 -18.71 6.69 22.74
N MET A 315 -17.59 7.29 23.18
CA MET A 315 -16.38 7.49 22.38
C MET A 315 -15.37 6.33 22.52
N GLY A 316 -15.56 5.45 23.51
CA GLY A 316 -14.65 4.33 23.76
C GLY A 316 -13.40 4.71 24.57
N PRO A 317 -12.41 3.81 24.67
CA PRO A 317 -11.19 4.05 25.45
C PRO A 317 -10.21 5.01 24.73
N PRO A 318 -9.26 5.64 25.46
CA PRO A 318 -8.23 6.50 24.87
C PRO A 318 -7.41 5.80 23.76
N ARG A 319 -6.96 6.58 22.76
CA ARG A 319 -6.19 6.12 21.58
C ARG A 319 -6.88 5.06 20.71
N GLY A 320 -8.19 4.85 20.86
CA GLY A 320 -9.01 3.99 20.00
C GLY A 320 -10.11 4.76 19.30
N ASN A 321 -10.84 4.10 18.40
CA ASN A 321 -12.11 4.58 17.87
C ASN A 321 -12.11 5.95 17.13
N TYR A 322 -11.01 6.26 16.44
CA TYR A 322 -10.89 7.50 15.66
C TYR A 322 -11.96 7.64 14.58
N ASP A 323 -12.34 6.50 13.98
CA ASP A 323 -13.36 6.42 12.93
C ASP A 323 -14.73 6.93 13.41
N ASP A 324 -15.30 6.27 14.41
CA ASP A 324 -16.58 6.67 15.00
C ASP A 324 -16.52 8.08 15.60
N THR A 325 -15.35 8.49 16.12
CA THR A 325 -15.16 9.83 16.67
C THR A 325 -15.28 10.91 15.60
N ASP A 326 -14.65 10.74 14.43
CA ASP A 326 -14.77 11.69 13.31
C ASP A 326 -16.22 11.80 12.84
N HIS A 327 -16.92 10.67 12.74
CA HIS A 327 -18.35 10.62 12.40
C HIS A 327 -19.17 11.48 13.39
N LEU A 328 -18.99 11.28 14.70
CA LEU A 328 -19.80 11.95 15.71
C LEU A 328 -19.47 13.42 15.94
N LEU A 329 -18.22 13.85 15.80
CA LEU A 329 -17.84 15.21 16.17
C LEU A 329 -18.50 16.28 15.29
N GLY A 330 -18.70 15.98 14.01
CA GLY A 330 -19.44 16.89 13.13
C GLY A 330 -20.91 17.03 13.53
N ASP A 331 -21.55 15.94 13.97
CA ASP A 331 -22.94 15.95 14.44
C ASP A 331 -23.07 16.70 15.76
N LEU A 332 -22.18 16.41 16.71
CA LEU A 332 -22.16 17.05 18.02
C LEU A 332 -21.88 18.55 17.91
N TYR A 333 -21.03 18.96 16.97
CA TYR A 333 -20.83 20.38 16.65
C TYR A 333 -22.14 21.03 16.20
N LEU A 334 -22.85 20.42 15.24
CA LEU A 334 -24.11 20.95 14.73
C LEU A 334 -25.19 20.96 15.82
N LEU A 335 -25.37 19.86 16.55
CA LEU A 335 -26.33 19.73 17.63
C LEU A 335 -26.11 20.77 18.73
N ASN A 336 -24.86 21.13 19.05
CA ASN A 336 -24.59 22.20 20.00
C ASN A 336 -25.10 23.58 19.52
N ILE A 337 -25.19 23.80 18.20
CA ILE A 337 -25.73 25.04 17.62
C ILE A 337 -27.27 25.02 17.61
N ILE A 338 -27.87 23.90 17.19
CA ILE A 338 -29.32 23.85 16.88
C ILE A 338 -30.19 23.29 18.00
N GLU A 339 -29.63 22.64 19.03
CA GLU A 339 -30.42 22.06 20.11
C GLU A 339 -30.82 23.12 21.13
N GLU A 340 -32.11 23.37 21.35
CA GLU A 340 -32.61 24.35 22.32
C GLU A 340 -32.85 23.74 23.72
N ASP A 341 -33.08 22.43 23.79
CA ASP A 341 -33.26 21.70 25.04
C ASP A 341 -31.94 21.63 25.82
N GLN A 342 -31.93 22.20 27.03
CA GLN A 342 -30.72 22.30 27.85
C GLN A 342 -30.21 20.94 28.33
N GLU A 343 -31.08 19.97 28.57
CA GLU A 343 -30.68 18.63 29.03
C GLU A 343 -30.01 17.85 27.89
N LEU A 344 -30.60 17.91 26.69
CA LEU A 344 -30.02 17.28 25.50
C LEU A 344 -28.70 17.95 25.10
N ARG A 345 -28.65 19.29 25.11
CA ARG A 345 -27.42 20.04 24.84
C ARG A 345 -26.32 19.68 25.85
N ALA A 346 -26.65 19.51 27.13
CA ALA A 346 -25.70 19.07 28.15
C ALA A 346 -25.16 17.65 27.86
N PHE A 347 -26.01 16.72 27.43
CA PHE A 347 -25.58 15.39 26.99
C PHE A 347 -24.62 15.45 25.79
N TYR A 348 -24.93 16.23 24.75
CA TYR A 348 -24.05 16.36 23.58
C TYR A 348 -22.69 16.96 23.95
N ARG A 349 -22.68 17.99 24.80
CA ARG A 349 -21.43 18.57 25.33
C ARG A 349 -20.62 17.56 26.15
N LYS A 350 -21.28 16.70 26.94
CA LYS A 350 -20.60 15.58 27.62
C LYS A 350 -19.93 14.66 26.60
N CYS A 351 -20.60 14.27 25.52
CA CYS A 351 -19.99 13.41 24.49
C CYS A 351 -18.74 14.05 23.85
N VAL A 352 -18.77 15.36 23.59
CA VAL A 352 -17.59 16.09 23.09
C VAL A 352 -16.45 16.09 24.11
N LYS A 353 -16.77 16.24 25.41
CA LYS A 353 -15.78 16.17 26.48
C LYS A 353 -15.18 14.77 26.62
N ASP A 354 -16.00 13.73 26.58
CA ASP A 354 -15.54 12.33 26.61
C ASP A 354 -14.60 12.03 25.44
N SER A 355 -14.89 12.59 24.24
CA SER A 355 -14.00 12.49 23.06
C SER A 355 -12.67 13.21 23.28
N TRP A 356 -12.69 14.42 23.84
CA TRP A 356 -11.47 15.15 24.19
C TRP A 356 -10.61 14.37 25.19
N GLU A 357 -11.22 13.74 26.20
CA GLU A 357 -10.48 12.90 27.16
C GLU A 357 -9.80 11.70 26.49
N ALA A 358 -10.40 11.14 25.43
CA ALA A 358 -9.83 10.04 24.67
C ALA A 358 -8.73 10.45 23.68
N HIS A 359 -8.78 11.68 23.13
CA HIS A 359 -7.99 12.12 21.97
C HIS A 359 -7.16 13.40 22.15
N ARG A 360 -7.15 14.00 23.35
CA ARG A 360 -6.44 15.26 23.65
C ARG A 360 -4.97 15.30 23.26
N ASP A 361 -4.29 14.15 23.20
CA ASP A 361 -2.86 14.06 22.92
C ASP A 361 -2.55 13.76 21.44
N ASP A 362 -3.58 13.57 20.60
CA ASP A 362 -3.44 13.11 19.20
C ASP A 362 -3.11 14.24 18.22
N LYS A 363 -3.24 15.49 18.68
CA LYS A 363 -3.00 16.73 17.93
C LYS A 363 -3.87 16.89 16.67
N MET A 364 -4.98 16.16 16.54
CA MET A 364 -5.85 16.27 15.37
C MET A 364 -6.57 17.63 15.33
N ALA A 365 -6.32 18.41 14.28
CA ALA A 365 -6.82 19.79 14.19
C ALA A 365 -8.35 19.88 14.18
N TRP A 366 -9.03 19.05 13.39
CA TRP A 366 -10.49 18.98 13.33
C TRP A 366 -11.10 18.72 14.71
N PHE A 367 -10.56 17.73 15.44
CA PHE A 367 -11.07 17.33 16.74
C PHE A 367 -10.91 18.47 17.75
N ASN A 368 -9.70 19.02 17.84
CA ASN A 368 -9.39 20.14 18.73
C ASN A 368 -10.23 21.39 18.47
N PHE A 369 -10.50 21.70 17.19
CA PHE A 369 -11.36 22.84 16.86
C PHE A 369 -12.82 22.60 17.24
N VAL A 370 -13.34 21.38 17.08
CA VAL A 370 -14.67 21.02 17.60
C VAL A 370 -14.72 21.11 19.13
N TYR A 371 -13.72 20.57 19.83
CA TYR A 371 -13.64 20.65 21.29
C TYR A 371 -13.69 22.10 21.78
N ARG A 372 -12.89 22.97 21.17
CA ARG A 372 -12.85 24.38 21.55
C ARG A 372 -14.13 25.12 21.21
N ALA A 373 -14.68 24.91 20.01
CA ALA A 373 -15.91 25.58 19.56
C ALA A 373 -17.14 25.17 20.39
N VAL A 374 -17.18 23.92 20.86
CA VAL A 374 -18.28 23.43 21.70
C VAL A 374 -18.02 23.75 23.16
N LEU A 375 -16.90 23.30 23.73
CA LEU A 375 -16.68 23.31 25.18
C LEU A 375 -16.12 24.64 25.71
N GLY A 376 -15.41 25.40 24.87
CA GLY A 376 -14.80 26.69 25.22
C GLY A 376 -13.27 26.67 25.15
N ASP A 377 -12.67 27.84 25.43
CA ASP A 377 -11.25 28.13 25.21
C ASP A 377 -10.25 27.29 26.03
N GLU A 378 -10.72 26.66 27.12
CA GLU A 378 -9.92 25.78 27.98
C GLU A 378 -9.72 24.36 27.39
N TYR A 379 -10.44 24.03 26.31
CA TYR A 379 -10.35 22.74 25.64
C TYR A 379 -9.68 22.84 24.26
N GLY A 380 -9.14 21.71 23.81
CA GLY A 380 -8.38 21.57 22.57
C GLY A 380 -6.94 22.08 22.67
N ASP A 381 -6.09 21.60 21.76
CA ASP A 381 -4.69 22.01 21.64
C ASP A 381 -4.47 22.81 20.34
N LEU A 382 -4.45 24.15 20.43
CA LEU A 382 -4.26 25.01 19.26
C LEU A 382 -2.86 24.88 18.65
N GLU A 383 -1.82 24.71 19.46
CA GLU A 383 -0.44 24.57 18.97
C GLU A 383 -0.26 23.24 18.25
N GLY A 384 -0.74 22.14 18.83
CA GLY A 384 -0.78 20.83 18.18
C GLY A 384 -1.64 20.82 16.92
N SER A 385 -2.75 21.54 16.91
CA SER A 385 -3.61 21.68 15.71
C SER A 385 -2.91 22.43 14.59
N LEU A 386 -2.20 23.50 14.90
CA LEU A 386 -1.36 24.20 13.92
C LEU A 386 -0.26 23.27 13.41
N TRP A 387 0.48 22.60 14.29
CA TRP A 387 1.50 21.62 13.91
C TRP A 387 0.94 20.52 13.00
N ASN A 388 -0.27 20.04 13.28
CA ASN A 388 -0.94 19.04 12.44
C ASN A 388 -1.17 19.59 11.03
N LEU A 389 -1.83 20.74 10.87
CA LEU A 389 -2.04 21.39 9.56
C LEU A 389 -0.73 21.78 8.86
N GLN A 390 0.27 22.22 9.62
CA GLN A 390 1.59 22.59 9.12
C GLN A 390 2.33 21.39 8.52
N THR A 391 2.13 20.19 9.05
CA THR A 391 2.79 18.97 8.57
C THR A 391 2.04 18.25 7.43
N TYR A 392 0.86 18.73 7.01
CA TYR A 392 0.12 18.17 5.86
C TYR A 392 0.88 18.35 4.54
N PRO A 393 1.16 17.28 3.78
CA PRO A 393 1.76 17.38 2.45
C PRO A 393 0.70 17.72 1.39
N THR A 394 1.01 18.59 0.44
CA THR A 394 0.12 18.80 -0.73
C THR A 394 0.20 17.67 -1.75
N CYS A 395 1.31 16.91 -1.79
CA CYS A 395 1.36 15.66 -2.52
C CYS A 395 0.71 14.56 -1.68
N ARG A 396 -0.40 14.01 -2.17
CA ARG A 396 -1.21 13.02 -1.45
C ARG A 396 -1.29 11.67 -2.17
N VAL A 397 -0.29 11.37 -2.99
CA VAL A 397 -0.14 10.03 -3.58
C VAL A 397 0.33 9.07 -2.49
N PHE A 398 -0.27 7.87 -2.40
CA PHE A 398 0.09 6.90 -1.35
C PHE A 398 1.56 6.51 -1.39
N GLN A 399 2.26 6.66 -0.28
CA GLN A 399 3.67 6.31 -0.16
C GLN A 399 3.86 5.21 0.88
N PRO A 400 4.71 4.20 0.60
CA PRO A 400 5.14 3.25 1.62
C PRO A 400 5.77 3.96 2.82
N GLN A 401 5.27 3.68 4.01
CA GLN A 401 5.81 4.19 5.28
C GLN A 401 6.24 3.02 6.16
N VAL A 402 7.47 3.06 6.65
CA VAL A 402 7.99 2.12 7.65
C VAL A 402 8.77 2.92 8.69
N ASN A 403 8.06 3.47 9.67
CA ASN A 403 8.68 4.19 10.78
C ASN A 403 9.23 3.26 11.86
N SER A 404 8.86 1.97 11.86
CA SER A 404 9.33 0.99 12.86
C SER A 404 10.84 0.69 12.82
N ILE A 405 11.54 1.06 11.74
CA ILE A 405 13.00 0.93 11.60
C ILE A 405 13.76 2.17 12.10
N ARG A 406 13.05 3.27 12.35
CA ARG A 406 13.67 4.52 12.80
C ARG A 406 14.14 4.39 14.24
N THR A 407 15.30 4.98 14.51
CA THR A 407 15.90 5.00 15.86
C THR A 407 15.59 6.28 16.61
N ASP A 408 15.06 7.30 15.93
CA ASP A 408 14.69 8.60 16.49
C ASP A 408 13.24 8.65 17.02
N ILE A 409 12.46 7.59 16.81
CA ILE A 409 11.09 7.48 17.30
C ILE A 409 11.08 6.65 18.58
N GLU A 410 10.44 7.18 19.62
CA GLU A 410 10.13 6.44 20.83
C GLU A 410 8.89 5.57 20.64
N PHE A 411 8.92 4.35 21.17
CA PHE A 411 7.85 3.38 21.01
C PHE A 411 7.26 2.95 22.35
N TYR A 412 5.99 2.57 22.33
CA TYR A 412 5.37 1.83 23.43
C TYR A 412 4.62 0.61 22.87
N MET A 413 4.42 -0.40 23.72
CA MET A 413 3.73 -1.63 23.35
C MET A 413 2.23 -1.49 23.65
N ASN A 414 1.40 -1.58 22.63
CA ASN A 414 -0.05 -1.58 22.73
C ASN A 414 -0.59 -2.94 22.27
N ASN A 415 -1.15 -3.75 23.18
CA ASN A 415 -1.68 -5.10 22.88
C ASN A 415 -0.73 -6.03 22.09
N GLY A 416 0.59 -5.89 22.28
CA GLY A 416 1.60 -6.69 21.60
C GLY A 416 2.10 -6.10 20.28
N GLU A 417 1.53 -5.00 19.82
CA GLU A 417 1.99 -4.21 18.67
C GLU A 417 2.82 -3.00 19.12
N ARG A 418 3.75 -2.56 18.27
CA ARG A 418 4.54 -1.34 18.50
C ARG A 418 3.84 -0.14 17.86
N GLU A 419 3.65 0.91 18.65
CA GLU A 419 3.17 2.20 18.18
C GLU A 419 4.14 3.32 18.60
N ALA A 420 4.10 4.45 17.89
CA ALA A 420 4.84 5.64 18.29
C ALA A 420 4.31 6.16 19.65
N LEU A 421 5.21 6.62 20.52
CA LEU A 421 4.80 7.24 21.79
C LEU A 421 4.03 8.55 21.58
N HIS A 422 4.40 9.29 20.54
CA HIS A 422 3.84 10.58 20.14
C HIS A 422 3.26 10.52 18.73
N PRO A 423 2.24 11.33 18.40
CA PRO A 423 1.67 11.34 17.07
C PRO A 423 2.72 11.75 16.02
N LEU A 424 2.74 11.06 14.89
CA LEU A 424 3.66 11.35 13.79
C LEU A 424 3.20 12.60 13.01
N PRO A 425 4.13 13.38 12.43
CA PRO A 425 3.81 14.40 11.44
C PRO A 425 2.97 13.81 10.30
N VAL A 426 2.02 14.57 9.75
CA VAL A 426 1.07 14.03 8.75
C VAL A 426 1.77 13.45 7.51
N HIS A 427 2.86 14.07 7.04
CA HIS A 427 3.65 13.58 5.91
C HIS A 427 4.47 12.29 6.19
N GLU A 428 4.52 11.83 7.44
CA GLU A 428 5.20 10.58 7.84
C GLU A 428 4.20 9.49 8.25
N ARG A 429 2.90 9.79 8.29
CA ARG A 429 1.86 8.85 8.71
C ARG A 429 1.59 7.80 7.64
N ALA A 430 1.39 6.57 8.10
CA ALA A 430 0.80 5.50 7.32
C ALA A 430 -0.72 5.68 7.19
N SER A 431 -1.17 6.70 6.45
CA SER A 431 -2.58 7.11 6.36
C SER A 431 -3.50 5.95 5.96
N ASP A 432 -4.32 5.44 6.87
CA ASP A 432 -5.05 4.17 6.79
C ASP A 432 -5.83 3.89 5.49
N ASN A 433 -6.55 4.89 4.96
CA ASN A 433 -7.27 4.89 3.68
C ASN A 433 -7.97 6.25 3.49
N GLU A 434 -9.02 6.27 2.66
CA GLU A 434 -9.99 7.34 2.37
C GLU A 434 -10.12 8.43 3.45
N TYR A 435 -10.20 8.02 4.73
CA TYR A 435 -10.33 8.93 5.87
C TYR A 435 -9.02 9.03 6.62
N GLU A 436 -8.30 10.11 6.38
CA GLU A 436 -7.07 10.43 7.11
C GLU A 436 -7.26 10.45 8.63
N TRP A 437 -8.46 10.81 9.10
CA TRP A 437 -8.84 10.85 10.52
C TRP A 437 -9.13 9.48 11.12
N LYS A 438 -9.40 8.44 10.30
CA LYS A 438 -9.58 7.06 10.80
C LYS A 438 -8.28 6.43 11.28
N GLY A 439 -7.16 6.85 10.68
CA GLY A 439 -5.86 6.30 10.99
C GLY A 439 -5.36 6.77 12.35
N SER A 440 -4.91 5.82 13.18
CA SER A 440 -4.15 6.15 14.39
C SER A 440 -2.92 7.01 14.01
N PRO A 441 -2.74 8.21 14.60
CA PRO A 441 -1.59 9.05 14.31
C PRO A 441 -0.29 8.47 14.87
N TYR A 442 -0.39 7.38 15.64
CA TYR A 442 0.72 6.65 16.24
C TYR A 442 1.15 5.43 15.41
N ARG A 443 0.38 5.08 14.36
CA ARG A 443 0.70 3.95 13.49
C ARG A 443 2.03 4.19 12.78
N LEU A 444 2.96 3.27 12.99
CA LEU A 444 4.31 3.36 12.46
C LEU A 444 4.40 3.06 10.96
N ASP A 445 3.76 1.98 10.54
CA ASP A 445 3.99 1.38 9.22
C ASP A 445 2.68 1.25 8.43
N GLY A 446 2.77 1.32 7.10
CA GLY A 446 1.66 1.04 6.20
C GLY A 446 1.98 1.32 4.73
N TRP A 447 1.11 0.86 3.83
CA TRP A 447 1.28 0.97 2.37
C TRP A 447 2.57 0.40 1.82
N THR A 448 3.13 -0.62 2.48
CA THR A 448 4.34 -1.28 1.96
C THR A 448 4.06 -1.88 0.59
N SER A 449 5.00 -1.71 -0.33
CA SER A 449 5.00 -2.44 -1.60
C SER A 449 5.12 -3.93 -1.31
N ARG A 450 4.43 -4.76 -2.10
CA ARG A 450 4.81 -6.17 -2.20
C ARG A 450 6.25 -6.23 -2.70
N ILE A 451 7.04 -7.08 -2.05
CA ILE A 451 8.47 -7.20 -2.35
C ILE A 451 8.60 -7.96 -3.66
N VAL A 452 9.10 -7.28 -4.70
CA VAL A 452 9.46 -7.91 -5.97
C VAL A 452 10.67 -8.81 -5.72
N SER A 453 10.56 -10.08 -6.12
CA SER A 453 11.60 -11.08 -5.88
C SER A 453 12.17 -11.70 -7.16
N ILE A 454 11.43 -11.58 -8.25
CA ILE A 454 11.79 -12.08 -9.58
C ILE A 454 11.57 -10.94 -10.57
N LEU A 455 12.55 -10.71 -11.44
CA LEU A 455 12.46 -9.83 -12.60
C LEU A 455 13.25 -10.45 -13.74
N GLU A 456 12.59 -10.63 -14.87
CA GLU A 456 13.19 -11.08 -16.12
C GLU A 456 12.91 -10.02 -17.19
N ILE A 457 13.97 -9.53 -17.82
CA ILE A 457 13.90 -8.50 -18.86
C ILE A 457 14.20 -9.17 -20.19
N SER A 458 13.37 -8.93 -21.21
CA SER A 458 13.55 -9.54 -22.52
C SER A 458 14.90 -9.11 -23.12
N PRO A 459 15.71 -10.05 -23.64
CA PRO A 459 16.96 -9.72 -24.33
C PRO A 459 16.72 -9.01 -25.67
N HIS A 460 15.51 -9.09 -26.22
CA HIS A 460 15.15 -8.51 -27.51
C HIS A 460 14.63 -7.08 -27.40
N ASP A 461 13.99 -6.75 -26.27
CA ASP A 461 13.47 -5.42 -25.99
C ASP A 461 13.36 -5.17 -24.47
N PRO A 462 14.16 -4.25 -23.89
CA PRO A 462 14.12 -3.97 -22.45
C PRO A 462 12.78 -3.36 -21.98
N TYR A 463 11.91 -2.91 -22.88
CA TYR A 463 10.55 -2.50 -22.54
C TYR A 463 9.69 -3.67 -22.05
N VAL A 464 9.96 -4.89 -22.53
CA VAL A 464 9.21 -6.10 -22.20
C VAL A 464 9.84 -6.78 -20.99
N GLN A 465 9.10 -6.84 -19.89
CA GLN A 465 9.57 -7.37 -18.61
C GLN A 465 8.50 -8.20 -17.92
N PHE A 466 8.91 -9.28 -17.26
CA PHE A 466 8.08 -10.05 -16.35
C PHE A 466 8.62 -9.96 -14.93
N ALA A 467 7.75 -9.83 -13.94
CA ALA A 467 8.11 -9.78 -12.55
C ALA A 467 7.20 -10.65 -11.70
N ALA A 468 7.68 -11.07 -10.53
CA ALA A 468 6.84 -11.66 -9.51
C ALA A 468 7.25 -11.23 -8.10
N ASP A 469 6.27 -11.11 -7.21
CA ASP A 469 6.51 -10.78 -5.80
C ASP A 469 6.96 -12.01 -4.98
N THR A 470 7.32 -11.82 -3.71
CA THR A 470 7.74 -12.91 -2.81
C THR A 470 6.67 -13.97 -2.57
N SER A 471 5.40 -13.66 -2.85
CA SER A 471 4.29 -14.61 -2.78
C SER A 471 4.06 -15.32 -4.10
N GLY A 472 4.79 -14.94 -5.17
CA GLY A 472 4.75 -15.49 -6.51
C GLY A 472 3.58 -15.03 -7.37
N TYR A 473 2.90 -13.93 -7.01
CA TYR A 473 1.99 -13.26 -7.94
C TYR A 473 2.80 -12.61 -9.05
N SER A 474 2.34 -12.75 -10.28
CA SER A 474 3.08 -12.34 -11.48
C SER A 474 2.51 -11.10 -12.15
N TYR A 475 3.39 -10.35 -12.79
CA TYR A 475 3.11 -9.09 -13.45
C TYR A 475 3.92 -8.98 -14.74
N TRP A 476 3.44 -8.20 -15.69
CA TRP A 476 4.18 -7.86 -16.91
C TRP A 476 4.18 -6.36 -17.17
N SER A 477 5.19 -5.91 -17.91
CA SER A 477 5.36 -4.53 -18.37
C SER A 477 5.81 -4.52 -19.83
N ASN A 478 5.32 -3.55 -20.59
CA ASN A 478 5.84 -3.14 -21.90
C ASN A 478 6.33 -1.67 -21.87
N THR A 479 6.64 -1.15 -20.68
CA THR A 479 7.01 0.24 -20.41
C THR A 479 8.29 0.35 -19.59
N ARG A 480 9.21 -0.63 -19.73
CA ARG A 480 10.45 -0.71 -18.92
C ARG A 480 10.20 -0.73 -17.41
N GLY A 481 9.06 -1.26 -16.99
CA GLY A 481 8.68 -1.34 -15.59
C GLY A 481 8.07 -0.06 -15.02
N GLU A 482 7.63 0.88 -15.86
CA GLU A 482 6.88 2.07 -15.44
C GLU A 482 5.42 1.77 -15.10
N ILE A 483 4.81 0.89 -15.88
CA ILE A 483 3.45 0.40 -15.70
C ILE A 483 3.53 -1.13 -15.63
N TRP A 484 2.87 -1.70 -14.63
CA TRP A 484 2.76 -3.14 -14.47
C TRP A 484 1.30 -3.58 -14.43
N HIS A 485 1.04 -4.64 -15.17
CA HIS A 485 -0.24 -5.32 -15.23
C HIS A 485 -0.13 -6.65 -14.51
N ALA A 486 -1.14 -7.02 -13.72
CA ALA A 486 -1.24 -8.38 -13.21
C ALA A 486 -1.28 -9.37 -14.39
N MET A 487 -0.61 -10.51 -14.23
CA MET A 487 -0.60 -11.58 -15.22
C MET A 487 -1.55 -12.70 -14.76
N ASP A 488 -2.56 -12.98 -15.58
CA ASP A 488 -3.55 -14.01 -15.30
C ASP A 488 -3.11 -15.39 -15.81
N GLY A 489 -3.65 -16.45 -15.21
CA GLY A 489 -3.52 -17.82 -15.71
C GLY A 489 -2.24 -18.56 -15.30
N LEU A 490 -1.37 -17.96 -14.49
CA LEU A 490 -0.20 -18.63 -13.89
C LEU A 490 -0.42 -18.95 -12.40
N PRO A 491 -0.06 -20.16 -11.94
CA PRO A 491 0.14 -20.42 -10.52
C PRO A 491 1.31 -19.61 -9.96
N ARG A 492 1.58 -19.75 -8.66
CA ARG A 492 2.71 -19.13 -7.97
C ARG A 492 4.02 -19.30 -8.73
N VAL A 493 4.59 -18.19 -9.21
CA VAL A 493 5.81 -18.18 -10.03
C VAL A 493 7.06 -18.12 -9.16
N HIS A 494 8.06 -18.93 -9.50
CA HIS A 494 9.40 -18.99 -8.89
C HIS A 494 10.50 -18.45 -9.79
N ASP A 495 10.30 -18.46 -11.11
CA ASP A 495 11.26 -17.97 -12.09
C ASP A 495 10.60 -17.67 -13.43
N PHE A 496 11.12 -16.69 -14.15
CA PHE A 496 10.78 -16.39 -15.54
C PHE A 496 12.02 -16.50 -16.40
N LEU A 497 11.85 -16.90 -17.67
CA LEU A 497 12.95 -17.04 -18.61
C LEU A 497 12.49 -16.68 -20.03
N PHE A 498 13.01 -15.59 -20.58
CA PHE A 498 12.81 -15.25 -21.99
C PHE A 498 13.76 -16.05 -22.88
N SER A 499 13.27 -16.45 -24.05
CA SER A 499 14.15 -17.05 -25.05
C SER A 499 15.16 -16.01 -25.57
N PRO A 500 16.46 -16.32 -25.60
CA PRO A 500 17.46 -15.44 -26.21
C PRO A 500 17.33 -15.37 -27.74
N ASP A 501 16.67 -16.34 -28.36
CA ASP A 501 16.57 -16.44 -29.83
C ASP A 501 15.22 -16.00 -30.38
N TYR A 502 14.14 -16.12 -29.58
CA TYR A 502 12.76 -15.90 -30.05
C TYR A 502 12.00 -14.90 -29.15
N PRO A 503 11.64 -13.69 -29.65
CA PRO A 503 11.11 -12.61 -28.81
C PRO A 503 9.71 -12.85 -28.21
N TRP A 504 8.93 -13.76 -28.76
CA TRP A 504 7.58 -14.10 -28.28
C TRP A 504 7.54 -15.32 -27.34
N LEU A 505 8.67 -16.00 -27.16
CA LEU A 505 8.77 -17.24 -26.39
C LEU A 505 9.37 -16.99 -25.01
N ALA A 506 8.64 -17.39 -23.97
CA ALA A 506 9.12 -17.37 -22.60
C ALA A 506 8.55 -18.55 -21.80
N PHE A 507 9.20 -18.80 -20.66
CA PHE A 507 8.81 -19.83 -19.71
C PHE A 507 8.60 -19.25 -18.31
N ALA A 508 7.68 -19.84 -17.57
CA ALA A 508 7.45 -19.57 -16.16
C ALA A 508 7.59 -20.88 -15.37
N ALA A 509 8.52 -20.91 -14.43
CA ALA A 509 8.63 -21.99 -13.45
C ALA A 509 7.68 -21.70 -12.28
N THR A 510 6.81 -22.64 -11.94
CA THR A 510 5.74 -22.42 -10.95
C THR A 510 5.57 -23.61 -9.99
N ASP A 511 4.75 -23.42 -8.95
CA ASP A 511 4.26 -24.52 -8.10
C ASP A 511 3.47 -25.59 -8.89
N GLY A 512 2.83 -25.21 -10.00
CA GLY A 512 2.12 -26.14 -10.89
C GLY A 512 3.00 -26.75 -11.99
N GLY A 513 4.27 -26.33 -12.05
CA GLY A 513 5.28 -26.75 -13.02
C GLY A 513 5.63 -25.69 -14.06
N ILE A 514 6.06 -26.11 -15.25
CA ILE A 514 6.57 -25.18 -16.28
C ILE A 514 5.44 -24.80 -17.21
N TYR A 515 5.20 -23.50 -17.31
CA TYR A 515 4.30 -22.90 -18.29
C TYR A 515 5.13 -22.24 -19.39
N ARG A 516 4.58 -22.24 -20.61
CA ARG A 516 5.20 -21.66 -21.81
C ARG A 516 4.22 -20.72 -22.49
N THR A 517 4.72 -19.60 -22.98
CA THR A 517 4.00 -18.67 -23.86
C THR A 517 4.65 -18.64 -25.25
N LEU A 518 3.84 -18.40 -26.28
CA LEU A 518 4.26 -18.19 -27.67
C LEU A 518 3.77 -16.84 -28.23
N ASP A 519 3.23 -15.98 -27.36
CA ASP A 519 2.60 -14.71 -27.74
C ASP A 519 3.00 -13.57 -26.78
N GLY A 520 4.21 -13.66 -26.21
CA GLY A 520 4.77 -12.61 -25.36
C GLY A 520 4.11 -12.49 -23.98
N GLY A 521 3.53 -13.58 -23.48
CA GLY A 521 2.93 -13.66 -22.14
C GLY A 521 1.43 -13.41 -22.08
N ASN A 522 0.75 -13.28 -23.22
CA ASN A 522 -0.71 -13.11 -23.26
C ASN A 522 -1.45 -14.41 -22.91
N HIS A 523 -0.89 -15.56 -23.33
CA HIS A 523 -1.39 -16.88 -22.96
C HIS A 523 -0.26 -17.81 -22.51
N TRP A 524 -0.56 -18.65 -21.53
CA TRP A 524 0.37 -19.60 -20.94
C TRP A 524 -0.19 -21.02 -20.97
N SER A 525 0.59 -21.96 -21.48
CA SER A 525 0.25 -23.39 -21.55
C SER A 525 1.18 -24.21 -20.66
N LEU A 526 0.62 -25.12 -19.86
CA LEU A 526 1.40 -26.07 -19.06
C LEU A 526 2.13 -27.05 -19.99
N VAL A 527 3.45 -27.10 -19.89
CA VAL A 527 4.31 -28.02 -20.67
C VAL A 527 5.04 -29.04 -19.81
N PHE A 528 5.05 -28.85 -18.48
CA PHE A 528 5.59 -29.82 -17.53
C PHE A 528 4.88 -29.72 -16.18
N GLY A 529 4.29 -30.82 -15.68
CA GLY A 529 3.38 -30.80 -14.53
C GLY A 529 3.99 -31.02 -13.14
N LYS A 530 5.31 -30.81 -12.94
CA LYS A 530 5.94 -30.93 -11.61
C LYS A 530 6.51 -29.60 -11.14
N PRO A 531 6.44 -29.26 -9.84
CA PRO A 531 6.93 -27.97 -9.32
C PRO A 531 8.39 -27.69 -9.67
N ILE A 532 8.67 -26.52 -10.24
CA ILE A 532 10.02 -26.08 -10.61
C ILE A 532 10.35 -24.77 -9.90
N GLN A 533 11.58 -24.65 -9.39
CA GLN A 533 12.09 -23.46 -8.71
C GLN A 533 12.90 -22.55 -9.64
N ARG A 534 13.55 -23.10 -10.65
CA ARG A 534 14.42 -22.36 -11.57
C ARG A 534 14.47 -23.03 -12.94
N ILE A 535 14.56 -22.25 -13.99
CA ILE A 535 14.76 -22.73 -15.37
C ILE A 535 15.87 -21.92 -16.04
N GLU A 536 16.74 -22.60 -16.81
CA GLU A 536 17.88 -21.97 -17.49
C GLU A 536 18.15 -22.62 -18.85
N PHE A 537 18.62 -21.83 -19.81
CA PHE A 537 19.16 -22.34 -21.07
C PHE A 537 20.58 -22.87 -20.90
N SER A 538 20.95 -23.90 -21.68
CA SER A 538 22.34 -24.30 -21.82
C SER A 538 23.18 -23.16 -22.42
N ASN A 539 24.37 -22.93 -21.85
CA ASN A 539 25.31 -21.94 -22.35
C ASN A 539 25.86 -22.27 -23.76
N HIS A 540 25.72 -23.52 -24.20
CA HIS A 540 26.28 -24.00 -25.47
C HIS A 540 25.20 -24.23 -26.55
N ASN A 541 23.94 -24.37 -26.14
CA ASN A 541 22.82 -24.62 -27.06
C ASN A 541 21.49 -24.20 -26.43
N THR A 542 20.91 -23.12 -26.94
CA THR A 542 19.63 -22.54 -26.49
C THR A 542 18.40 -23.42 -26.75
N HIS A 543 18.52 -24.52 -27.50
CA HIS A 543 17.45 -25.52 -27.63
C HIS A 543 17.45 -26.54 -26.47
N ILE A 544 18.43 -26.44 -25.56
CA ILE A 544 18.51 -27.28 -24.37
C ILE A 544 18.16 -26.44 -23.15
N LEU A 545 17.13 -26.87 -22.42
CA LEU A 545 16.73 -26.25 -21.16
C LEU A 545 16.97 -27.19 -19.99
N TYR A 546 17.33 -26.60 -18.85
CA TYR A 546 17.43 -27.28 -17.58
C TYR A 546 16.45 -26.65 -16.59
N ALA A 547 15.73 -27.49 -15.87
CA ALA A 547 14.79 -27.06 -14.83
C ALA A 547 15.18 -27.72 -13.50
N VAL A 548 15.27 -26.91 -12.46
CA VAL A 548 15.65 -27.32 -11.11
C VAL A 548 14.41 -27.26 -10.23
N GLY A 549 13.99 -28.41 -9.71
CA GLY A 549 12.90 -28.52 -8.74
C GLY A 549 13.41 -29.12 -7.42
N LYS A 550 12.52 -29.19 -6.43
CA LYS A 550 12.83 -29.85 -5.14
C LYS A 550 13.08 -31.35 -5.29
N ASP A 551 12.46 -31.97 -6.30
CA ASP A 551 12.52 -33.42 -6.52
C ASP A 551 13.61 -33.85 -7.52
N GLY A 552 14.34 -32.89 -8.12
CA GLY A 552 15.40 -33.22 -9.06
C GLY A 552 15.71 -32.13 -10.09
N VAL A 553 16.64 -32.47 -10.98
CA VAL A 553 16.99 -31.66 -12.16
C VAL A 553 16.45 -32.36 -13.41
N TYR A 554 15.78 -31.58 -14.24
CA TYR A 554 15.15 -32.01 -15.48
C TYR A 554 15.80 -31.34 -16.68
N LYS A 555 15.78 -32.02 -17.82
CA LYS A 555 16.34 -31.54 -19.09
C LYS A 555 15.31 -31.68 -20.21
N SER A 556 15.23 -30.66 -21.05
CA SER A 556 14.53 -30.67 -22.34
C SER A 556 15.55 -30.52 -23.48
N GLU A 557 15.37 -31.31 -24.54
CA GLU A 557 16.23 -31.36 -25.73
C GLU A 557 15.34 -31.44 -26.98
N ASP A 558 14.54 -30.40 -27.19
CA ASP A 558 13.56 -30.36 -28.27
C ASP A 558 14.14 -29.69 -29.53
N LEU A 559 13.65 -30.08 -30.71
CA LEU A 559 14.12 -29.54 -31.99
C LEU A 559 13.20 -28.39 -32.43
N GLY A 560 13.79 -27.20 -32.60
CA GLY A 560 13.09 -26.03 -33.16
C GLY A 560 12.17 -25.29 -32.19
N GLU A 561 11.75 -24.11 -32.62
CA GLU A 561 11.02 -23.11 -31.82
C GLU A 561 9.71 -23.64 -31.20
N ARG A 562 8.90 -24.38 -31.98
CA ARG A 562 7.54 -24.80 -31.57
C ARG A 562 7.50 -25.87 -30.50
N ASP A 563 8.51 -26.74 -30.49
CA ASP A 563 8.56 -27.90 -29.61
C ASP A 563 9.39 -27.62 -28.34
N MET A 564 10.09 -26.49 -28.30
CA MET A 564 10.98 -26.13 -27.19
C MET A 564 10.28 -26.17 -25.82
N GLY A 565 10.82 -26.99 -24.92
CA GLY A 565 10.32 -27.14 -23.54
C GLY A 565 9.06 -27.99 -23.42
N THR A 566 8.70 -28.79 -24.43
CA THR A 566 7.52 -29.68 -24.36
C THR A 566 7.84 -31.09 -23.86
N GLN A 567 9.09 -31.54 -23.97
CA GLN A 567 9.52 -32.83 -23.45
C GLN A 567 10.59 -32.65 -22.38
N TRP A 568 10.40 -33.32 -21.24
CA TRP A 568 11.30 -33.23 -20.09
C TRP A 568 11.65 -34.61 -19.57
N ARG A 569 12.94 -34.85 -19.35
CA ARG A 569 13.46 -36.06 -18.67
C ARG A 569 14.19 -35.68 -17.39
N CYS A 570 14.03 -36.50 -16.35
CA CYS A 570 14.81 -36.35 -15.12
C CYS A 570 16.24 -36.82 -15.36
N ILE A 571 17.24 -36.00 -15.00
CA ILE A 571 18.67 -36.30 -15.17
C ILE A 571 19.43 -36.42 -13.85
N SER A 572 18.80 -36.10 -12.70
CA SER A 572 19.43 -36.31 -11.39
C SER A 572 19.63 -37.81 -11.11
N GLY A 573 18.75 -38.68 -11.61
CA GLY A 573 18.73 -40.10 -11.23
C GLY A 573 18.34 -40.30 -9.77
N ASP A 574 18.73 -41.43 -9.19
CA ASP A 574 18.39 -41.78 -7.81
C ASP A 574 19.13 -40.89 -6.81
N ILE A 575 18.37 -40.24 -5.93
CA ILE A 575 18.92 -39.35 -4.89
C ILE A 575 19.57 -40.22 -3.80
N PRO A 576 20.81 -39.92 -3.36
CA PRO A 576 21.51 -40.72 -2.36
C PRO A 576 20.80 -40.84 -0.99
N THR A 577 19.84 -39.96 -0.68
CA THR A 577 19.13 -39.91 0.61
C THR A 577 17.69 -39.40 0.45
N ASN A 578 16.73 -39.94 1.21
CA ASN A 578 15.33 -39.50 1.22
C ASN A 578 15.09 -38.37 2.23
N VAL A 579 15.59 -37.17 1.94
CA VAL A 579 15.39 -35.96 2.76
C VAL A 579 15.11 -34.77 1.86
N ASN A 580 14.62 -33.66 2.43
CA ASN A 580 14.35 -32.42 1.69
C ASN A 580 15.64 -31.90 1.01
N PRO A 581 15.80 -32.07 -0.31
CA PRO A 581 17.03 -31.74 -1.01
C PRO A 581 16.94 -30.34 -1.62
N VAL A 582 18.11 -29.74 -1.84
CA VAL A 582 18.23 -28.54 -2.67
C VAL A 582 19.20 -28.84 -3.79
N PHE A 583 18.74 -28.63 -5.02
CA PHE A 583 19.52 -28.85 -6.23
C PHE A 583 20.08 -27.55 -6.80
N ALA A 584 21.20 -27.65 -7.49
CA ALA A 584 21.70 -26.63 -8.41
C ALA A 584 22.34 -27.30 -9.62
N VAL A 585 22.38 -26.60 -10.75
CA VAL A 585 23.02 -27.10 -11.98
C VAL A 585 24.06 -26.10 -12.46
N GLU A 586 25.28 -26.57 -12.67
CA GLU A 586 26.36 -25.83 -13.31
C GLU A 586 26.40 -26.19 -14.79
N LEU A 587 26.13 -25.20 -15.63
CA LEU A 587 26.11 -25.33 -17.08
C LEU A 587 27.47 -24.96 -17.71
N ARG A 588 28.50 -24.76 -16.88
CA ARG A 588 29.86 -24.38 -17.29
C ARG A 588 30.73 -25.64 -17.30
N GLY A 589 31.18 -26.03 -18.49
CA GLY A 589 31.97 -27.24 -18.69
C GLY A 589 31.54 -27.99 -19.94
N ALA A 590 32.23 -29.09 -20.25
CA ALA A 590 31.91 -29.95 -21.39
C ALA A 590 30.57 -30.72 -21.20
N SER A 591 30.16 -30.94 -19.95
CA SER A 591 28.89 -31.55 -19.57
C SER A 591 28.37 -30.85 -18.31
N PRO A 592 27.05 -30.65 -18.15
CA PRO A 592 26.50 -30.04 -16.96
C PRO A 592 26.82 -30.85 -15.71
N THR A 593 27.15 -30.16 -14.62
CA THR A 593 27.32 -30.76 -13.30
C THR A 593 26.11 -30.45 -12.44
N ILE A 594 25.48 -31.49 -11.92
CA ILE A 594 24.37 -31.41 -10.97
C ILE A 594 24.96 -31.44 -9.56
N TYR A 595 24.54 -30.50 -8.74
CA TYR A 595 24.88 -30.46 -7.32
C TYR A 595 23.62 -30.69 -6.48
N LEU A 596 23.80 -31.44 -5.41
CA LEU A 596 22.75 -31.79 -4.48
C LEU A 596 23.24 -31.53 -3.05
N LEU A 597 22.53 -30.66 -2.34
CA LEU A 597 22.74 -30.39 -0.93
C LEU A 597 21.57 -30.99 -0.14
N THR A 598 21.90 -31.79 0.87
CA THR A 598 20.92 -32.37 1.78
C THR A 598 21.35 -32.17 3.23
N ARG A 599 20.45 -32.48 4.17
CA ARG A 599 20.83 -32.59 5.59
C ARG A 599 21.73 -33.81 5.90
N HIS A 600 22.15 -34.58 4.90
CA HIS A 600 23.00 -35.78 5.04
C HIS A 600 24.24 -35.80 4.13
N GLY A 601 24.37 -34.88 3.19
CA GLY A 601 25.63 -34.66 2.48
C GLY A 601 25.56 -33.57 1.42
N PHE A 602 26.72 -33.23 0.90
CA PHE A 602 26.87 -32.59 -0.39
C PHE A 602 27.30 -33.63 -1.44
N TYR A 603 26.66 -33.61 -2.60
CA TYR A 603 26.88 -34.57 -3.67
C TYR A 603 27.00 -33.84 -5.00
N SER A 604 27.81 -34.37 -5.91
CA SER A 604 27.89 -33.89 -7.29
C SER A 604 27.77 -35.04 -8.29
N LYS A 605 27.27 -34.73 -9.48
CA LYS A 605 27.13 -35.70 -10.57
C LYS A 605 27.16 -34.96 -11.90
N THR A 606 28.09 -35.29 -12.78
CA THR A 606 28.01 -34.85 -14.18
C THR A 606 26.83 -35.55 -14.86
N GLU A 607 26.11 -34.90 -15.78
CA GLU A 607 24.90 -35.44 -16.43
C GLU A 607 25.05 -36.90 -16.90
N ASN A 608 26.22 -37.24 -17.47
CA ASN A 608 26.50 -38.56 -18.04
C ASN A 608 27.12 -39.58 -17.06
N ALA A 609 27.38 -39.20 -15.81
CA ALA A 609 27.94 -40.12 -14.82
C ALA A 609 26.86 -41.08 -14.30
N PRO A 610 27.19 -42.38 -14.08
CA PRO A 610 26.22 -43.34 -13.56
C PRO A 610 25.89 -43.10 -12.08
N GLU A 611 26.87 -42.67 -11.28
CA GLU A 611 26.76 -42.56 -9.82
C GLU A 611 27.03 -41.13 -9.33
N TRP A 612 26.51 -40.82 -8.14
CA TRP A 612 26.82 -39.58 -7.44
C TRP A 612 28.19 -39.65 -6.80
N THR A 613 28.99 -38.61 -6.99
CA THR A 613 30.22 -38.40 -6.22
C THR A 613 29.85 -37.84 -4.86
N VAL A 614 30.17 -38.61 -3.82
CA VAL A 614 29.99 -38.21 -2.42
C VAL A 614 31.24 -37.48 -1.97
N PHE A 615 31.07 -36.29 -1.40
CA PHE A 615 32.18 -35.61 -0.76
C PHE A 615 32.38 -36.21 0.63
N PRO A 616 33.63 -36.57 1.01
CA PRO A 616 33.88 -37.25 2.27
C PRO A 616 33.44 -36.37 3.45
N GLN A 617 32.55 -36.91 4.29
CA GLN A 617 32.13 -36.24 5.52
C GLN A 617 33.34 -36.05 6.44
N ILE A 618 33.70 -34.81 6.72
CA ILE A 618 34.58 -34.51 7.85
C ILE A 618 33.74 -34.67 9.12
N THR A 619 33.80 -35.86 9.73
CA THR A 619 33.00 -36.20 10.91
C THR A 619 33.20 -35.17 12.03
N ARG A 620 32.09 -34.55 12.46
CA ARG A 620 31.98 -33.60 13.58
C ARG A 620 32.83 -33.99 14.81
N ARG A 621 33.79 -33.14 15.18
CA ARG A 621 34.03 -32.76 16.59
C ARG A 621 33.95 -31.23 16.66
N ARG A 622 33.24 -30.71 17.67
CA ARG A 622 32.86 -29.29 17.86
C ARG A 622 33.92 -28.28 17.36
N GLY A 623 33.60 -27.47 16.37
CA GLY A 623 34.44 -26.34 15.90
C GLY A 623 34.33 -26.11 14.39
N PHE A 624 34.50 -24.87 13.92
CA PHE A 624 34.36 -24.41 12.54
C PHE A 624 35.69 -24.47 11.78
N SER A 625 36.09 -25.58 11.17
CA SER A 625 37.14 -25.55 10.16
C SER A 625 37.05 -26.72 9.23
N THR A 626 37.40 -26.45 7.99
CA THR A 626 37.32 -27.37 6.87
C THR A 626 35.90 -27.92 6.74
N VAL A 627 35.04 -27.07 6.19
CA VAL A 627 33.62 -27.33 6.16
C VAL A 627 33.30 -28.32 5.02
N ASP A 628 33.09 -29.60 5.33
CA ASP A 628 31.88 -30.28 4.82
C ASP A 628 30.88 -30.37 6.00
N PRO A 629 29.88 -29.47 6.08
CA PRO A 629 29.03 -29.32 7.24
C PRO A 629 27.79 -30.13 7.05
N ILE A 630 27.40 -30.86 8.08
CA ILE A 630 25.97 -30.96 8.32
C ILE A 630 25.67 -30.76 9.78
N GLY A 631 24.98 -29.66 10.03
CA GLY A 631 24.30 -29.41 11.28
C GLY A 631 22.97 -28.71 11.16
N GLY A 632 22.45 -28.56 9.93
CA GLY A 632 21.35 -27.67 9.67
C GLY A 632 20.52 -28.08 8.47
N ASN A 633 19.34 -27.47 8.35
CA ASN A 633 18.43 -27.69 7.24
C ASN A 633 18.92 -26.86 6.03
N PRO A 634 19.08 -27.46 4.82
CA PRO A 634 19.48 -26.70 3.65
C PRO A 634 18.37 -25.71 3.24
N LEU A 635 18.76 -24.46 2.98
CA LEU A 635 17.84 -23.41 2.54
C LEU A 635 17.92 -23.20 1.02
N TRP A 636 19.13 -22.98 0.51
CA TRP A 636 19.38 -22.76 -0.91
C TRP A 636 20.82 -23.12 -1.31
N LEU A 637 21.02 -23.44 -2.59
CA LEU A 637 22.29 -23.73 -3.23
C LEU A 637 22.34 -23.00 -4.58
N ARG A 638 23.46 -22.34 -4.89
CA ARG A 638 23.64 -21.55 -6.10
C ARG A 638 25.01 -21.80 -6.71
N VAL A 639 25.07 -21.81 -8.03
CA VAL A 639 26.33 -21.84 -8.79
C VAL A 639 26.70 -20.41 -9.19
N CYS A 640 27.99 -20.10 -9.14
CA CYS A 640 28.50 -18.86 -9.72
C CYS A 640 28.34 -18.92 -11.24
N PRO A 641 27.61 -17.96 -11.84
CA PRO A 641 27.41 -17.96 -13.26
C PRO A 641 28.64 -17.42 -14.00
N TYR A 642 29.84 -17.28 -13.39
CA TYR A 642 31.09 -16.74 -13.99
C TYR A 642 32.36 -17.56 -13.74
N ILE A 643 32.40 -18.35 -12.66
CA ILE A 643 33.58 -19.13 -12.30
C ILE A 643 33.14 -20.57 -12.08
N GLN A 644 33.69 -21.47 -12.89
CA GLN A 644 33.42 -22.89 -12.79
C GLN A 644 33.90 -23.40 -11.43
N GLY A 645 33.08 -24.23 -10.77
CA GLY A 645 33.36 -24.77 -9.44
C GLY A 645 33.12 -23.78 -8.30
N ARG A 646 32.76 -22.51 -8.56
CA ARG A 646 32.39 -21.60 -7.48
C ARG A 646 30.92 -21.78 -7.09
N LEU A 647 30.66 -22.13 -5.84
CA LEU A 647 29.32 -22.41 -5.31
C LEU A 647 29.03 -21.57 -4.06
N PHE A 648 27.76 -21.24 -3.86
CA PHE A 648 27.26 -20.58 -2.66
C PHE A 648 26.12 -21.40 -2.06
N ARG A 649 26.04 -21.46 -0.73
CA ARG A 649 24.91 -22.09 -0.05
C ARG A 649 24.51 -21.35 1.22
N ALA A 650 23.28 -21.59 1.66
CA ALA A 650 22.84 -21.34 3.02
C ALA A 650 22.26 -22.57 3.70
N VAL A 651 22.57 -22.71 4.98
CA VAL A 651 22.02 -23.72 5.88
C VAL A 651 21.52 -23.08 7.17
N GLU A 652 20.37 -23.54 7.67
CA GLU A 652 19.80 -23.08 8.94
C GLU A 652 20.21 -24.03 10.08
N MET A 653 20.85 -23.51 11.12
CA MET A 653 21.24 -24.27 12.31
C MET A 653 20.28 -23.96 13.45
N THR A 654 19.60 -24.98 13.98
CA THR A 654 18.73 -24.83 15.16
C THR A 654 19.56 -24.95 16.44
N GLN A 655 19.58 -23.90 17.27
CA GLN A 655 20.13 -23.94 18.64
C GLN A 655 19.01 -23.66 19.67
N GLN A 656 19.23 -24.03 20.94
CA GLN A 656 18.23 -23.98 22.03
C GLN A 656 17.54 -22.61 22.27
N ARG A 657 18.00 -21.51 21.66
CA ARG A 657 17.42 -20.16 21.83
C ARG A 657 17.28 -19.30 20.55
N ALA A 658 17.80 -19.72 19.39
CA ALA A 658 17.69 -19.00 18.11
C ALA A 658 18.13 -19.88 16.92
N ASN A 659 17.58 -19.60 15.73
CA ASN A 659 18.07 -20.16 14.46
C ASN A 659 19.14 -19.23 13.89
N GLU A 660 20.27 -19.79 13.45
CA GLU A 660 21.34 -19.05 12.77
C GLU A 660 21.46 -19.53 11.31
N ILE A 661 21.42 -18.60 10.36
CA ILE A 661 21.68 -18.87 8.94
C ILE A 661 23.18 -18.72 8.68
N ILE A 662 23.80 -19.75 8.15
CA ILE A 662 25.22 -19.73 7.76
C ILE A 662 25.30 -19.73 6.25
N VAL A 663 25.90 -18.68 5.70
CA VAL A 663 26.21 -18.58 4.27
C VAL A 663 27.69 -18.92 4.05
N SER A 664 27.97 -19.76 3.06
CA SER A 664 29.33 -20.21 2.73
C SER A 664 29.57 -20.23 1.23
N VAL A 665 30.85 -20.13 0.86
CA VAL A 665 31.34 -20.19 -0.52
C VAL A 665 32.36 -21.32 -0.67
N SER A 666 32.29 -22.02 -1.80
CA SER A 666 33.30 -22.96 -2.29
C SER A 666 33.86 -22.44 -3.61
N ASP A 667 35.15 -22.62 -3.87
CA ASP A 667 35.80 -22.30 -5.15
C ASP A 667 36.28 -23.58 -5.89
N ASP A 668 35.96 -24.75 -5.36
CA ASP A 668 36.51 -26.04 -5.78
C ASP A 668 35.40 -27.09 -5.98
N GLY A 669 34.24 -26.68 -6.48
CA GLY A 669 33.13 -27.58 -6.81
C GLY A 669 32.49 -28.23 -5.59
N GLY A 670 32.65 -27.63 -4.41
CA GLY A 670 32.11 -28.10 -3.14
C GLY A 670 33.04 -29.01 -2.33
N HIS A 671 34.30 -29.19 -2.76
CA HIS A 671 35.31 -29.94 -1.99
C HIS A 671 35.66 -29.27 -0.65
N SER A 672 35.69 -27.94 -0.62
CA SER A 672 35.88 -27.16 0.60
C SER A 672 34.99 -25.93 0.62
N TRP A 673 34.55 -25.56 1.82
CA TRP A 673 33.70 -24.38 2.02
C TRP A 673 34.31 -23.43 3.04
N SER A 674 34.24 -22.14 2.74
CA SER A 674 34.67 -21.04 3.61
C SER A 674 33.49 -20.14 3.96
N PRO A 675 33.50 -19.46 5.13
CA PRO A 675 32.55 -18.38 5.40
C PRO A 675 32.62 -17.32 4.29
N VAL A 676 31.49 -16.69 3.98
CA VAL A 676 31.44 -15.60 2.98
C VAL A 676 32.18 -14.35 3.43
N LEU A 677 32.38 -14.18 4.75
CA LEU A 677 33.32 -13.24 5.36
C LEU A 677 34.71 -13.92 5.43
N ARG A 678 35.45 -13.99 4.33
CA ARG A 678 36.67 -14.81 4.20
C ARG A 678 37.81 -14.40 5.11
N GLU A 679 37.87 -13.14 5.54
CA GLU A 679 38.79 -12.71 6.60
C GLU A 679 38.56 -13.40 7.95
N LEU A 680 37.39 -14.00 8.17
CA LEU A 680 37.12 -14.85 9.33
C LEU A 680 37.63 -16.28 9.15
N LYS A 681 38.08 -16.65 7.94
CA LYS A 681 38.59 -18.00 7.66
C LYS A 681 39.73 -18.39 8.62
N PRO A 682 40.78 -17.58 8.88
CA PRO A 682 41.81 -17.97 9.84
C PRO A 682 41.26 -18.16 11.26
N LEU A 683 40.33 -17.31 11.71
CA LEU A 683 39.70 -17.44 13.04
C LEU A 683 38.82 -18.69 13.13
N ALA A 684 38.13 -19.03 12.05
CA ALA A 684 37.42 -20.28 11.91
C ALA A 684 38.43 -21.44 11.94
N ASP A 685 39.45 -21.44 11.08
CA ASP A 685 40.43 -22.52 10.97
C ASP A 685 41.13 -22.86 12.30
N TRP A 686 41.40 -21.86 13.14
CA TRP A 686 41.97 -22.03 14.49
C TRP A 686 41.03 -22.72 15.48
N SER A 687 39.73 -22.70 15.23
CA SER A 687 38.73 -23.37 16.07
C SER A 687 38.71 -24.89 15.99
N VAL A 688 39.55 -25.49 15.13
CA VAL A 688 39.55 -26.93 14.83
C VAL A 688 40.92 -27.57 14.97
N GLY A 689 41.85 -26.89 15.63
CA GLY A 689 43.05 -27.53 16.15
C GLY A 689 42.71 -28.53 17.26
N ILE A 690 43.06 -29.79 17.03
CA ILE A 690 43.04 -30.87 18.03
C ILE A 690 44.07 -30.52 19.12
N GLY A 691 43.65 -30.47 20.39
CA GLY A 691 44.53 -30.35 21.57
C GLY A 691 44.80 -28.90 22.04
N ASP A 692 44.28 -28.57 23.21
CA ASP A 692 44.55 -27.41 24.09
C ASP A 692 44.41 -25.95 23.60
N ALA A 693 44.16 -25.68 22.31
CA ALA A 693 43.83 -24.33 21.86
C ALA A 693 42.31 -24.12 21.76
N LEU A 694 41.65 -23.80 22.89
CA LEU A 694 40.30 -23.24 22.87
C LEU A 694 40.33 -21.87 22.19
N ILE A 695 39.42 -21.61 21.23
CA ILE A 695 39.05 -20.23 20.90
C ILE A 695 38.73 -19.54 22.23
N THR A 696 39.43 -18.46 22.52
CA THR A 696 39.15 -17.71 23.75
C THR A 696 37.73 -17.17 23.68
N GLY A 697 37.05 -16.99 24.82
CA GLY A 697 35.73 -16.35 24.85
C GLY A 697 35.74 -14.92 24.26
N VAL A 698 36.92 -14.32 24.09
CA VAL A 698 37.14 -13.04 23.41
C VAL A 698 37.08 -13.20 21.89
N GLU A 699 37.77 -14.18 21.32
CA GLU A 699 37.76 -14.46 19.88
C GLU A 699 36.40 -14.93 19.38
N LEU A 700 35.69 -15.75 20.16
CA LEU A 700 34.29 -16.13 19.89
C LEU A 700 33.36 -14.92 19.87
N ARG A 701 33.54 -13.98 20.80
CA ARG A 701 32.80 -12.71 20.82
C ARG A 701 33.15 -11.83 19.63
N ARG A 702 34.42 -11.79 19.22
CA ARG A 702 34.87 -11.06 18.02
C ARG A 702 34.25 -11.63 16.76
N LEU A 703 34.29 -12.95 16.57
CA LEU A 703 33.69 -13.63 15.41
C LEU A 703 32.18 -13.39 15.35
N ARG A 704 31.47 -13.51 16.48
CA ARG A 704 30.04 -13.18 16.56
C ARG A 704 29.75 -11.70 16.32
N GLY A 705 30.59 -10.80 16.80
CA GLY A 705 30.49 -9.36 16.51
C GLY A 705 30.55 -9.09 15.01
N ARG A 706 31.54 -9.67 14.33
CA ARG A 706 31.72 -9.47 12.88
C ARG A 706 30.62 -10.10 12.03
N MET A 707 30.09 -11.26 12.40
CA MET A 707 28.91 -11.82 11.71
C MET A 707 27.64 -10.99 11.93
N ARG A 708 27.51 -10.32 13.09
CA ARG A 708 26.39 -9.39 13.36
C ARG A 708 26.52 -8.07 12.61
N GLU A 709 27.71 -7.67 12.19
CA GLU A 709 27.90 -6.51 11.30
C GLU A 709 27.33 -6.78 9.90
N PHE A 710 27.38 -8.04 9.44
CA PHE A 710 26.89 -8.47 8.12
C PHE A 710 26.01 -9.73 8.20
N PRO A 711 24.77 -9.61 8.70
CA PRO A 711 23.79 -10.69 8.72
C PRO A 711 23.27 -10.98 7.30
N ILE A 712 24.10 -11.61 6.46
CA ILE A 712 23.79 -11.87 5.05
C ILE A 712 22.86 -13.08 4.91
N HIS A 713 21.73 -12.91 4.21
CA HIS A 713 20.72 -13.97 4.01
C HIS A 713 20.77 -14.66 2.64
N ASP A 714 21.17 -13.94 1.59
CA ASP A 714 21.36 -14.46 0.22
C ASP A 714 22.50 -13.70 -0.46
N ILE A 715 23.11 -14.30 -1.49
CA ILE A 715 24.23 -13.72 -2.25
C ILE A 715 23.98 -13.78 -3.76
N ARG A 716 24.33 -12.69 -4.44
CA ARG A 716 24.43 -12.59 -5.89
C ARG A 716 25.83 -12.15 -6.29
N VAL A 717 26.32 -12.71 -7.40
CA VAL A 717 27.58 -12.29 -8.01
C VAL A 717 27.28 -11.27 -9.11
N ASP A 718 28.08 -10.21 -9.18
CA ASP A 718 28.00 -9.22 -10.24
C ASP A 718 28.25 -9.83 -11.62
N ARG A 719 27.60 -9.28 -12.65
CA ARG A 719 27.69 -9.85 -14.00
C ARG A 719 28.96 -9.52 -14.75
N THR A 720 29.64 -8.46 -14.35
CA THR A 720 30.84 -7.95 -15.02
C THR A 720 32.11 -8.33 -14.28
N ASN A 721 32.02 -8.58 -12.97
CA ASN A 721 33.16 -8.91 -12.15
C ASN A 721 32.84 -10.01 -11.11
N PRO A 722 33.42 -11.22 -11.23
CA PRO A 722 33.15 -12.31 -10.30
C PRO A 722 33.68 -12.09 -8.87
N ASP A 723 34.49 -11.07 -8.64
CA ASP A 723 34.98 -10.68 -7.31
C ASP A 723 34.04 -9.72 -6.58
N ILE A 724 33.05 -9.16 -7.29
CA ILE A 724 32.02 -8.30 -6.69
C ILE A 724 30.79 -9.14 -6.33
N TRP A 725 30.45 -9.20 -5.05
CA TRP A 725 29.24 -9.89 -4.57
C TRP A 725 28.35 -8.95 -3.79
N TYR A 726 27.04 -9.22 -3.87
CA TYR A 726 26.00 -8.49 -3.18
C TYR A 726 25.26 -9.42 -2.22
N GLY A 727 25.10 -9.01 -0.98
CA GLY A 727 24.44 -9.75 0.09
C GLY A 727 23.18 -9.05 0.60
N ILE A 728 22.10 -9.81 0.80
CA ILE A 728 20.85 -9.29 1.39
C ILE A 728 21.03 -9.06 2.89
N MET A 729 20.68 -7.86 3.39
CA MET A 729 20.61 -7.53 4.81
C MET A 729 19.31 -6.79 5.16
N GLU A 730 18.87 -6.88 6.42
CA GLU A 730 17.72 -6.10 6.93
C GLU A 730 17.98 -4.58 6.98
N THR A 731 19.24 -4.15 6.84
CA THR A 731 19.68 -2.75 6.98
C THR A 731 20.43 -2.22 5.74
N GLY A 732 20.34 -2.94 4.61
CA GLY A 732 20.84 -2.51 3.31
C GLY A 732 21.34 -3.68 2.48
N VAL A 733 22.39 -3.43 1.70
CA VAL A 733 23.08 -4.44 0.88
C VAL A 733 24.53 -4.55 1.35
N ALA A 734 24.98 -5.76 1.67
CA ALA A 734 26.38 -6.04 1.88
C ALA A 734 27.09 -6.10 0.52
N ILE A 735 28.22 -5.42 0.36
CA ILE A 735 28.99 -5.45 -0.89
C ILE A 735 30.43 -5.79 -0.59
N THR A 736 30.97 -6.75 -1.34
CA THR A 736 32.40 -7.06 -1.41
C THR A 736 32.90 -6.77 -2.81
N GLU A 737 34.13 -6.30 -2.93
CA GLU A 737 34.82 -6.04 -4.20
C GLU A 737 36.08 -6.92 -4.34
N ASP A 738 36.29 -7.85 -3.40
CA ASP A 738 37.51 -8.66 -3.26
C ASP A 738 37.20 -10.15 -2.99
N ALA A 739 36.09 -10.65 -3.55
CA ALA A 739 35.60 -12.02 -3.43
C ALA A 739 35.35 -12.44 -1.97
N GLY A 740 34.71 -11.56 -1.20
CA GLY A 740 34.23 -11.81 0.15
C GLY A 740 35.29 -11.65 1.24
N LYS A 741 36.47 -11.07 0.97
CA LYS A 741 37.47 -10.84 2.01
C LYS A 741 37.08 -9.67 2.90
N THR A 742 36.62 -8.57 2.31
CA THR A 742 36.13 -7.38 3.01
C THR A 742 34.76 -6.97 2.48
N TRP A 743 33.97 -6.34 3.35
CA TRP A 743 32.58 -5.98 3.07
C TRP A 743 32.28 -4.56 3.54
N ARG A 744 31.38 -3.88 2.83
CA ARG A 744 30.78 -2.59 3.20
C ARG A 744 29.26 -2.68 3.12
N VAL A 745 28.56 -1.91 3.95
CA VAL A 745 27.10 -1.78 3.86
C VAL A 745 26.76 -0.62 2.94
N SER A 746 25.91 -0.88 1.95
CA SER A 746 25.33 0.13 1.06
C SER A 746 23.84 0.30 1.33
N ARG A 747 23.42 1.55 1.48
CA ARG A 747 22.01 1.95 1.70
C ARG A 747 21.68 3.32 1.10
N GLU A 748 22.65 3.96 0.46
CA GLU A 748 22.46 5.29 -0.10
C GLU A 748 21.42 5.24 -1.23
N GLY A 749 20.36 6.04 -1.11
CA GLY A 749 19.26 6.08 -2.06
C GLY A 749 18.14 5.04 -1.83
N LEU A 750 18.26 4.14 -0.86
CA LEU A 750 17.15 3.28 -0.43
C LEU A 750 16.29 4.01 0.61
N ASP A 751 15.00 4.25 0.30
CA ASP A 751 14.10 4.92 1.24
C ASP A 751 13.75 4.04 2.45
N ILE A 752 13.56 2.75 2.21
CA ILE A 752 13.37 1.73 3.26
C ILE A 752 14.49 0.71 3.05
N PRO A 753 15.62 0.83 3.76
CA PRO A 753 16.81 -0.01 3.55
C PRO A 753 16.65 -1.44 4.12
N ARG A 754 15.43 -1.99 4.08
CA ARG A 754 15.14 -3.38 4.41
C ARG A 754 15.07 -4.19 3.13
N VAL A 755 16.21 -4.75 2.74
CA VAL A 755 16.32 -5.51 1.49
C VAL A 755 15.87 -6.93 1.76
N HIS A 756 14.92 -7.41 0.97
CA HIS A 756 14.39 -8.78 1.07
C HIS A 756 14.67 -9.61 -0.18
N ALA A 757 14.99 -8.97 -1.29
CA ALA A 757 15.34 -9.63 -2.53
C ALA A 757 16.47 -8.88 -3.23
N ILE A 758 17.37 -9.62 -3.90
CA ILE A 758 18.42 -9.08 -4.74
C ILE A 758 18.66 -9.98 -5.96
N TRP A 759 18.85 -9.37 -7.11
CA TRP A 759 19.11 -10.10 -8.36
C TRP A 759 19.98 -9.29 -9.32
N THR A 760 20.59 -10.03 -10.25
CA THR A 760 21.39 -9.51 -11.35
C THR A 760 20.78 -10.07 -12.65
N PRO A 761 19.97 -9.29 -13.41
CA PRO A 761 19.18 -9.79 -14.54
C PRO A 761 19.98 -10.55 -15.61
N ARG A 762 19.42 -11.58 -16.24
CA ARG A 762 20.17 -12.52 -17.12
C ARG A 762 20.94 -11.87 -18.27
N HIS A 763 20.39 -10.81 -18.85
CA HIS A 763 20.89 -10.20 -20.08
C HIS A 763 21.41 -8.77 -19.89
N PHE A 764 21.45 -8.27 -18.65
CA PHE A 764 21.77 -6.87 -18.36
C PHE A 764 22.75 -6.74 -17.20
N ASN A 765 23.70 -5.82 -17.31
CA ASN A 765 24.69 -5.51 -16.28
C ASN A 765 24.11 -4.56 -15.23
N LEU A 766 23.04 -4.99 -14.58
CA LEU A 766 22.36 -4.25 -13.52
C LEU A 766 22.35 -5.09 -12.24
N VAL A 767 22.31 -4.41 -11.10
CA VAL A 767 21.94 -5.02 -9.81
C VAL A 767 20.71 -4.30 -9.28
N MET A 768 19.75 -5.08 -8.82
CA MET A 768 18.46 -4.57 -8.36
C MET A 768 18.07 -5.24 -7.05
N VAL A 769 17.31 -4.50 -6.24
CA VAL A 769 16.82 -4.96 -4.95
C VAL A 769 15.34 -4.69 -4.76
N GLY A 770 14.67 -5.61 -4.07
CA GLY A 770 13.29 -5.46 -3.62
C GLY A 770 13.25 -5.08 -2.14
N THR A 771 12.51 -4.02 -1.83
CA THR A 771 12.29 -3.50 -0.47
C THR A 771 10.80 -3.28 -0.21
N PRO A 772 10.37 -3.03 1.04
CA PRO A 772 9.01 -2.58 1.33
C PRO A 772 8.66 -1.22 0.70
N ALA A 773 9.65 -0.45 0.26
CA ALA A 773 9.43 0.77 -0.52
C ALA A 773 9.15 0.49 -2.00
N GLY A 774 9.42 -0.71 -2.52
CA GLY A 774 9.42 -1.00 -3.95
C GLY A 774 10.79 -1.52 -4.40
N MET A 775 10.99 -1.51 -5.71
CA MET A 775 12.20 -2.00 -6.35
C MET A 775 13.19 -0.87 -6.61
N TYR A 776 14.49 -1.12 -6.41
CA TYR A 776 15.57 -0.18 -6.66
C TYR A 776 16.62 -0.81 -7.57
N VAL A 777 17.33 0.02 -8.32
CA VAL A 777 18.43 -0.37 -9.22
C VAL A 777 19.70 0.39 -8.88
N SER A 778 20.85 -0.22 -9.12
CA SER A 778 22.14 0.45 -9.04
C SER A 778 22.90 0.35 -10.36
N ASN A 779 23.45 1.50 -10.78
CA ASN A 779 24.28 1.66 -11.98
C ASN A 779 25.78 1.75 -11.65
N ASP A 780 26.14 1.72 -10.37
CA ASP A 780 27.50 1.95 -9.86
C ASP A 780 28.00 0.79 -8.98
N GLN A 781 27.54 -0.43 -9.30
CA GLN A 781 27.88 -1.67 -8.58
C GLN A 781 27.50 -1.61 -7.10
N GLY A 782 26.27 -1.14 -6.85
CA GLY A 782 25.65 -1.07 -5.54
C GLY A 782 26.22 0.02 -4.63
N LYS A 783 26.98 1.00 -5.12
CA LYS A 783 27.42 2.13 -4.26
C LYS A 783 26.23 3.00 -3.88
N SER A 784 25.35 3.29 -4.83
CA SER A 784 24.09 3.98 -4.62
C SER A 784 22.93 3.27 -5.32
N TRP A 785 21.71 3.56 -4.87
CA TRP A 785 20.47 2.96 -5.35
C TRP A 785 19.51 4.05 -5.84
N VAL A 786 18.83 3.78 -6.94
CA VAL A 786 17.79 4.63 -7.52
C VAL A 786 16.49 3.85 -7.49
N ASP A 787 15.40 4.50 -7.06
CA ASP A 787 14.07 3.90 -7.07
C ASP A 787 13.68 3.51 -8.50
N THR A 788 12.75 2.57 -8.61
CA THR A 788 12.13 2.23 -9.88
C THR A 788 10.62 2.43 -9.74
N PRO A 789 9.90 2.64 -10.86
CA PRO A 789 8.47 2.92 -10.79
C PRO A 789 7.62 1.77 -10.21
N LEU A 790 8.18 0.55 -10.14
CA LEU A 790 7.53 -0.66 -9.64
C LEU A 790 7.29 -0.60 -8.13
N ILE A 791 6.11 -0.11 -7.77
CA ILE A 791 5.52 -0.17 -6.44
C ILE A 791 4.24 -1.00 -6.56
N LEU A 792 4.26 -2.22 -6.02
CA LEU A 792 3.11 -3.12 -6.04
C LEU A 792 2.26 -2.87 -4.80
N GLN A 793 1.36 -1.90 -4.91
CA GLN A 793 0.27 -1.67 -3.96
C GLN A 793 -1.04 -2.14 -4.65
N GLU A 794 -1.81 -2.99 -3.98
CA GLU A 794 -3.09 -3.54 -4.50
C GLU A 794 -2.95 -4.44 -5.76
N GLU A 795 -3.92 -4.40 -6.69
CA GLU A 795 -3.90 -5.16 -7.96
C GLU A 795 -3.07 -4.41 -9.04
N GLY A 796 -1.74 -4.62 -9.04
CA GLY A 796 -0.81 -4.05 -10.03
C GLY A 796 0.10 -2.94 -9.48
N ALA A 797 0.82 -2.23 -10.36
CA ALA A 797 1.65 -1.06 -9.99
C ALA A 797 0.94 0.25 -10.34
N ILE A 798 -0.24 0.45 -9.79
CA ILE A 798 -1.10 1.59 -10.11
C ILE A 798 -1.18 2.49 -8.88
N ARG A 799 -0.86 3.77 -9.05
CA ARG A 799 -0.83 4.73 -7.95
C ARG A 799 -2.16 5.43 -7.79
N SER A 800 -2.51 5.70 -6.54
CA SER A 800 -3.73 6.41 -6.14
C SER A 800 -3.36 7.65 -5.33
N GLU A 801 -4.11 8.73 -5.56
CA GLU A 801 -4.05 9.96 -4.77
C GLU A 801 -5.29 10.04 -3.89
N ILE A 802 -5.12 10.52 -2.66
CA ILE A 802 -6.24 10.88 -1.77
C ILE A 802 -6.41 12.40 -1.73
N GLY A 803 -7.65 12.88 -1.75
CA GLY A 803 -7.89 14.32 -1.76
C GLY A 803 -7.67 14.98 -0.39
N GLY A 804 -7.75 16.31 -0.35
CA GLY A 804 -7.37 17.13 0.80
C GLY A 804 -8.51 17.53 1.74
N ILE A 805 -9.66 16.84 1.69
CA ILE A 805 -10.86 17.28 2.41
C ILE A 805 -10.65 17.44 3.92
N GLY A 806 -9.90 16.55 4.56
CA GLY A 806 -9.59 16.68 5.98
C GLY A 806 -8.96 18.04 6.29
N TYR A 807 -7.89 18.36 5.57
CA TYR A 807 -7.23 19.66 5.69
C TYR A 807 -8.21 20.82 5.52
N LEU A 808 -9.03 20.79 4.45
CA LEU A 808 -9.97 21.87 4.13
C LEU A 808 -10.98 22.10 5.24
N THR A 809 -11.61 21.04 5.76
CA THR A 809 -12.60 21.12 6.83
C THR A 809 -12.00 21.76 8.08
N ALA A 810 -10.85 21.27 8.55
CA ALA A 810 -10.19 21.81 9.74
C ALA A 810 -9.70 23.25 9.52
N TYR A 811 -9.08 23.54 8.37
CA TYR A 811 -8.58 24.87 8.04
C TYR A 811 -9.70 25.91 8.02
N TRP A 812 -10.79 25.65 7.28
CA TRP A 812 -11.89 26.62 7.17
C TRP A 812 -12.67 26.77 8.48
N MET A 813 -12.84 25.70 9.25
CA MET A 813 -13.39 25.80 10.61
C MET A 813 -12.51 26.70 11.50
N GLY A 814 -11.19 26.50 11.46
CA GLY A 814 -10.23 27.31 12.21
C GLY A 814 -10.24 28.78 11.80
N ARG A 815 -10.44 29.10 10.51
CA ARG A 815 -10.61 30.48 10.02
C ARG A 815 -11.95 31.08 10.48
N TYR A 816 -13.04 30.33 10.35
CA TYR A 816 -14.39 30.76 10.73
C TYR A 816 -14.50 31.09 12.23
N HIS A 817 -13.97 30.23 13.11
CA HIS A 817 -13.98 30.49 14.56
C HIS A 817 -12.84 31.41 15.05
N GLY A 818 -11.98 31.90 14.15
CA GLY A 818 -10.85 32.76 14.50
C GLY A 818 -9.68 32.07 15.21
N PHE A 819 -9.64 30.73 15.24
CA PHE A 819 -8.53 29.95 15.80
C PHE A 819 -7.24 30.07 14.94
N ILE A 820 -7.41 30.30 13.64
CA ILE A 820 -6.34 30.57 12.68
C ILE A 820 -6.45 32.03 12.26
N SER A 821 -5.52 32.86 12.72
CA SER A 821 -5.42 34.26 12.29
C SER A 821 -4.88 34.38 10.86
N GLU A 822 -5.02 35.56 10.26
CA GLU A 822 -4.42 35.87 8.95
C GLU A 822 -2.91 35.62 8.96
N GLU A 823 -2.22 36.09 10.00
CA GLU A 823 -0.78 35.91 10.17
C GLU A 823 -0.39 34.42 10.20
N LYS A 824 -1.10 33.61 11.00
CA LYS A 824 -0.86 32.16 11.06
C LYS A 824 -1.16 31.46 9.75
N ALA A 825 -2.17 31.92 9.01
CA ALA A 825 -2.55 31.34 7.73
C ALA A 825 -1.46 31.53 6.66
N HIS A 826 -0.71 32.63 6.72
CA HIS A 826 0.31 33.03 5.76
C HIS A 826 1.76 32.88 6.26
N ALA A 827 1.97 32.39 7.49
CA ALA A 827 3.29 32.20 8.05
C ALA A 827 4.10 31.11 7.31
N GLU A 828 5.40 31.32 7.15
CA GLU A 828 6.34 30.37 6.54
C GLU A 828 7.15 29.59 7.60
N TRP A 829 6.44 28.84 8.45
CA TRP A 829 7.00 28.16 9.65
C TRP A 829 8.15 27.16 9.40
N TRP A 830 8.46 26.83 8.14
CA TRP A 830 9.55 25.91 7.80
C TRP A 830 10.87 26.62 7.46
N LYS A 831 10.88 27.96 7.51
CA LYS A 831 12.08 28.79 7.30
C LYS A 831 12.78 29.18 8.61
N ASP A 832 12.06 29.08 9.72
CA ASP A 832 12.54 29.25 11.09
C ASP A 832 13.02 27.90 11.64
#